data_AF-A0A973J3B8-F1
#
_entry.id   AF-A0A973J3B8-F1
#
_cell.length_a   1.000
_cell.length_b   1.000
_cell.length_c   1.000
_cell.angle_alpha   90.00
_cell.angle_beta   90.00
_cell.angle_gamma   90.00
#
_symmetry.space_group_name_H-M   'P 1'
#
loop_
_entity.id
_entity.type
_entity.pdbx_description
1 polymer ?
#
loop_
_entity_poly.entity_id
_entity_poly.type
_entity_poly.pdbx_seq_one_letter_code
_entity_poly.pdbx_strand_id
1 'polypeptide(L)'
;MIKINAVRIIPGYIEGMREPSLAAQFLLPNGTDESVAIQGLLKLLGPSLSSDQLDALKANNGKKPSDAINAIATAVSGLLASAGIPVLDSPVISDSGKTSKSNRENSVFEVFFPSYEPRTTLLTLEWVLKVLNNPDYRQKHLTPSLRNEFDQLLLRLQAVAPKGTNNIRFIYAAHALGIPVLPLPGSVFLYGWGAKGRWFRSSLSDETRAISVGHAKNKSATNALLQMGGLPVPHGLLVNSAAEAVTLAKKIGYPVVVKPADLDQGAGVYADLRTPQEVHDAFEQARKLSAHIMLEKYLKGTAYRITLVRGEPVAIVKRLPAGVTGDGISTIHSLVEKTNTDPRRSTRQFSIMKPIVIDNEARLILERQGLNMDSVPKDGVFIALKRAANVSTGGDTVLMNTDDIDSSYIELAKCAAELLRLDIAAVDFIAAGNIGTPLQENGTAIIEVNAQPQMGTILTHLHGQILKTYVQGDGTIPSMLVFGTDPDEFICDVRKRFSGNTHGLGSASSEGVFIGEKKISQKRHGMLAAARSLLINPEVTSLLLAIDPDSLTGEGMPLPFCHHLVIDSWPEKRTVSEQILSLFEKHLLGKVWIEQNNPLQTQIEQLLGSEKMLVFESRASKLDAIEKALCENGYE
;
A
#
# COMPACT_ATOMS: atom_id res chain seq x y z
N MET A 1 -16.28 33.73 5.91
CA MET A 1 -15.43 33.08 4.90
C MET A 1 -14.19 32.59 5.58
N ILE A 2 -13.92 31.30 5.42
CA ILE A 2 -12.76 30.63 5.98
C ILE A 2 -11.54 31.04 5.16
N LYS A 3 -10.51 31.60 5.79
CA LYS A 3 -9.27 32.03 5.12
C LYS A 3 -8.10 31.18 5.57
N ILE A 4 -7.16 30.97 4.66
CA ILE A 4 -5.83 30.44 4.98
C ILE A 4 -4.87 31.63 5.06
N ASN A 5 -4.15 31.75 6.17
CA ASN A 5 -3.10 32.76 6.35
C ASN A 5 -1.76 32.31 5.77
N ALA A 6 -1.43 31.03 5.96
CA ALA A 6 -0.19 30.44 5.52
C ALA A 6 -0.39 28.96 5.20
N VAL A 7 0.33 28.47 4.19
CA VAL A 7 0.45 27.04 3.86
C VAL A 7 1.92 26.72 3.65
N ARG A 8 2.36 25.58 4.18
CA ARG A 8 3.72 25.06 3.98
C ARG A 8 3.66 23.57 3.69
N ILE A 9 4.39 23.16 2.66
CA ILE A 9 4.67 21.75 2.41
C ILE A 9 5.89 21.38 3.24
N ILE A 10 5.74 20.39 4.12
CA ILE A 10 6.80 19.86 4.97
C ILE A 10 7.21 18.50 4.39
N PRO A 11 8.32 18.43 3.64
CA PRO A 11 8.74 17.21 2.96
C PRO A 11 9.27 16.11 3.89
N GLY A 12 9.68 16.46 5.11
CA GLY A 12 10.05 15.56 6.21
C GLY A 12 8.92 15.37 7.22
N TYR A 13 9.26 14.97 8.44
CA TYR A 13 8.29 14.55 9.47
C TYR A 13 8.13 15.60 10.58
N ILE A 14 6.93 15.77 11.13
CA ILE A 14 6.64 16.77 12.18
C ILE A 14 5.56 16.25 13.13
N GLU A 15 5.42 16.83 14.32
CA GLU A 15 4.36 16.51 15.29
C GLU A 15 4.23 15.02 15.67
N GLY A 16 5.30 14.23 15.57
CA GLY A 16 5.28 12.78 15.83
C GLY A 16 4.65 11.97 14.70
N MET A 17 4.31 12.61 13.58
CA MET A 17 3.70 11.96 12.42
C MET A 17 4.72 11.10 11.66
N ARG A 18 4.23 10.02 11.06
CA ARG A 18 5.04 9.05 10.31
C ARG A 18 4.99 9.28 8.79
N GLU A 19 4.43 10.40 8.37
CA GLU A 19 4.28 10.82 6.99
C GLU A 19 4.77 12.27 6.82
N PRO A 20 5.21 12.64 5.60
CA PRO A 20 5.29 14.04 5.20
C PRO A 20 3.97 14.76 5.44
N SER A 21 4.01 16.09 5.57
CA SER A 21 2.84 16.84 6.00
C SER A 21 2.59 18.10 5.19
N LEU A 22 1.31 18.47 5.07
CA LEU A 22 0.92 19.82 4.70
C LEU A 22 0.55 20.56 6.00
N ALA A 23 1.20 21.68 6.30
CA ALA A 23 0.79 22.56 7.38
C ALA A 23 -0.03 23.73 6.81
N ALA A 24 -1.21 23.97 7.36
CA ALA A 24 -2.07 25.09 6.97
C ALA A 24 -2.55 25.85 8.21
N GLN A 25 -2.40 27.16 8.18
CA GLN A 25 -2.91 28.05 9.22
C GLN A 25 -4.22 28.69 8.76
N PHE A 26 -5.31 28.37 9.46
CA PHE A 26 -6.65 28.87 9.18
C PHE A 26 -7.00 30.05 10.07
N LEU A 27 -7.73 31.01 9.50
CA LEU A 27 -8.33 32.15 10.17
C LEU A 27 -9.85 32.07 10.01
N LEU A 28 -10.55 31.92 11.13
CA LEU A 28 -12.01 31.89 11.16
C LEU A 28 -12.53 33.06 12.00
N PRO A 29 -13.47 33.88 11.47
CA PRO A 29 -14.11 34.91 12.27
C PRO A 29 -14.91 34.31 13.43
N ASN A 30 -14.84 34.95 14.59
CA ASN A 30 -15.57 34.57 15.79
C ASN A 30 -17.08 34.73 15.55
N GLY A 31 -17.88 33.73 15.94
CA GLY A 31 -19.32 33.72 15.71
C GLY A 31 -19.76 33.31 14.30
N THR A 32 -18.85 32.83 13.45
CA THR A 32 -19.22 32.27 12.15
C THR A 32 -19.94 30.94 12.31
N ASP A 33 -21.14 30.82 11.75
CA ASP A 33 -21.87 29.55 11.62
C ASP A 33 -21.68 29.00 10.20
N GLU A 34 -20.92 27.91 10.09
CA GLU A 34 -20.63 27.22 8.83
C GLU A 34 -21.52 25.98 8.61
N SER A 35 -22.56 25.79 9.44
CA SER A 35 -23.47 24.63 9.36
C SER A 35 -24.02 24.42 7.94
N VAL A 36 -24.44 25.50 7.27
CA VAL A 36 -25.01 25.44 5.91
C VAL A 36 -23.96 25.00 4.89
N ALA A 37 -22.73 25.50 5.00
CA ALA A 37 -21.64 25.16 4.08
C ALA A 37 -21.22 23.69 4.24
N ILE A 38 -21.12 23.21 5.48
CA ILE A 38 -20.81 21.79 5.77
C ILE A 38 -21.92 20.87 5.27
N GLN A 39 -23.19 21.25 5.43
CA GLN A 39 -24.32 20.50 4.87
C GLN A 39 -24.32 20.47 3.34
N GLY A 40 -23.88 21.56 2.69
CA GLY A 40 -23.64 21.59 1.25
C GLY A 40 -22.55 20.59 0.85
N LEU A 41 -21.42 20.61 1.56
CA LEU A 41 -20.29 19.71 1.32
C LEU A 41 -20.67 18.24 1.55
N LEU A 42 -21.44 17.92 2.59
CA LEU A 42 -21.98 16.57 2.84
C LEU A 42 -22.81 16.04 1.67
N LYS A 43 -23.69 16.87 1.12
CA LYS A 43 -24.52 16.49 -0.04
C LYS A 43 -23.68 16.28 -1.29
N LEU A 44 -22.65 17.12 -1.45
CA LEU A 44 -21.77 17.13 -2.61
C LEU A 44 -20.85 15.91 -2.63
N LEU A 45 -20.26 15.59 -1.47
CA LEU A 45 -19.24 14.56 -1.32
C LEU A 45 -19.79 13.21 -0.87
N GLY A 46 -21.01 13.16 -0.36
CA GLY A 46 -21.58 11.92 0.19
C GLY A 46 -21.47 10.69 -0.71
N PRO A 47 -21.70 10.79 -2.04
CA PRO A 47 -21.50 9.66 -2.94
C PRO A 47 -20.05 9.15 -3.05
N SER A 48 -19.07 10.02 -2.75
CA SER A 48 -17.63 9.75 -2.89
C SER A 48 -16.99 9.27 -1.58
N LEU A 49 -17.61 9.56 -0.44
CA LEU A 49 -17.09 9.21 0.89
C LEU A 49 -17.49 7.78 1.31
N SER A 50 -16.77 7.22 2.28
CA SER A 50 -17.17 6.01 3.01
C SER A 50 -18.24 6.32 4.07
N SER A 51 -18.89 5.29 4.63
CA SER A 51 -19.84 5.43 5.75
C SER A 51 -19.22 6.17 6.93
N ASP A 52 -18.01 5.77 7.31
CA ASP A 52 -17.36 6.28 8.52
C ASP A 52 -16.94 7.75 8.32
N GLN A 53 -16.48 8.09 7.12
CA GLN A 53 -16.17 9.47 6.74
C GLN A 53 -17.43 10.34 6.67
N LEU A 54 -18.54 9.79 6.18
CA LEU A 54 -19.83 10.47 6.19
C LEU A 54 -20.28 10.75 7.62
N ASP A 55 -20.16 9.79 8.51
CA ASP A 55 -20.59 9.94 9.90
C ASP A 55 -19.69 10.90 10.68
N ALA A 56 -18.37 10.83 10.46
CA ALA A 56 -17.42 11.82 10.98
C ALA A 56 -17.73 13.24 10.47
N LEU A 57 -18.06 13.38 9.19
CA LEU A 57 -18.40 14.69 8.62
C LEU A 57 -19.76 15.21 9.14
N LYS A 58 -20.75 14.33 9.36
CA LYS A 58 -22.04 14.68 9.98
C LYS A 58 -21.90 15.08 11.44
N ALA A 59 -20.95 14.51 12.18
CA ALA A 59 -20.73 14.83 13.59
C ALA A 59 -20.28 16.28 13.79
N ASN A 60 -19.68 16.90 12.77
CA ASN A 60 -19.21 18.29 12.80
C ASN A 60 -20.32 19.25 12.36
N ASN A 61 -21.05 19.81 13.32
CA ASN A 61 -22.25 20.59 13.04
C ASN A 61 -21.99 22.01 12.51
N GLY A 62 -20.75 22.52 12.55
CA GLY A 62 -20.37 23.83 12.01
C GLY A 62 -20.69 25.05 12.88
N LYS A 63 -21.21 24.83 14.09
CA LYS A 63 -21.60 25.91 15.01
C LYS A 63 -20.40 26.50 15.77
N LYS A 64 -19.30 25.77 15.85
CA LYS A 64 -18.03 26.25 16.41
C LYS A 64 -16.95 26.29 15.33
N PRO A 65 -15.97 27.21 15.41
CA PRO A 65 -14.83 27.24 14.51
C PRO A 65 -14.06 25.90 14.45
N SER A 66 -13.93 25.20 15.58
CA SER A 66 -13.33 23.86 15.64
C SER A 66 -14.07 22.84 14.76
N ASP A 67 -15.41 22.88 14.75
CA ASP A 67 -16.24 21.95 14.00
C ASP A 67 -16.06 22.17 12.49
N ALA A 68 -15.92 23.43 12.06
CA ALA A 68 -15.63 23.77 10.67
C ALA A 68 -14.25 23.26 10.23
N ILE A 69 -13.22 23.41 11.07
CA ILE A 69 -11.87 22.89 10.78
C ILE A 69 -11.87 21.36 10.72
N ASN A 70 -12.52 20.68 11.67
CA ASN A 70 -12.66 19.23 11.66
C ASN A 70 -13.41 18.72 10.41
N ALA A 71 -14.46 19.43 9.98
CA ALA A 71 -15.18 19.10 8.76
C ALA A 71 -14.30 19.24 7.51
N ILE A 72 -13.49 20.30 7.41
CA ILE A 72 -12.52 20.47 6.33
C ILE A 72 -11.48 19.34 6.34
N ALA A 73 -10.92 19.04 7.51
CA ALA A 73 -9.93 17.97 7.69
C ALA A 73 -10.47 16.60 7.25
N THR A 74 -11.71 16.30 7.65
CA THR A 74 -12.42 15.07 7.28
C THR A 74 -12.72 15.02 5.78
N ALA A 75 -13.15 16.14 5.18
CA ALA A 75 -13.45 16.23 3.76
C ALA A 75 -12.21 16.01 2.89
N VAL A 76 -11.09 16.66 3.24
CA VAL A 76 -9.81 16.52 2.52
C VAL A 76 -9.33 15.08 2.59
N SER A 77 -9.27 14.50 3.79
CA SER A 77 -8.88 13.10 4.00
C SER A 77 -9.80 12.12 3.24
N GLY A 78 -11.10 12.38 3.27
CA GLY A 78 -12.09 11.59 2.57
C GLY A 78 -11.92 11.58 1.05
N LEU A 79 -11.64 12.75 0.47
CA LEU A 79 -11.41 12.89 -0.96
C LEU A 79 -10.13 12.19 -1.41
N LEU A 80 -9.03 12.36 -0.67
CA LEU A 80 -7.77 11.66 -0.94
C LEU A 80 -7.96 10.15 -0.93
N ALA A 81 -8.61 9.61 0.11
CA ALA A 81 -8.92 8.18 0.20
C ALA A 81 -9.82 7.70 -0.96
N SER A 82 -10.83 8.49 -1.35
CA SER A 82 -11.72 8.16 -2.48
C SER A 82 -10.99 8.09 -3.82
N ALA A 83 -9.90 8.85 -3.95
CA ALA A 83 -9.02 8.86 -5.11
C ALA A 83 -7.95 7.75 -5.09
N GLY A 84 -7.89 6.95 -4.02
CA GLY A 84 -6.87 5.91 -3.85
C GLY A 84 -5.54 6.42 -3.27
N ILE A 85 -5.47 7.66 -2.80
CA ILE A 85 -4.32 8.17 -2.05
C ILE A 85 -4.40 7.60 -0.62
N PRO A 86 -3.34 6.96 -0.10
CA PRO A 86 -3.32 6.48 1.27
C PRO A 86 -3.49 7.64 2.26
N VAL A 87 -4.33 7.43 3.27
CA VAL A 87 -4.53 8.35 4.40
C VAL A 87 -4.31 7.52 5.65
N LEU A 88 -3.13 7.62 6.25
CA LEU A 88 -2.70 6.65 7.27
C LEU A 88 -3.00 7.15 8.69
N ASP A 89 -2.81 8.45 8.94
CA ASP A 89 -3.14 9.10 10.21
C ASP A 89 -4.18 10.22 10.05
N SER A 90 -4.76 10.66 11.17
CA SER A 90 -5.70 11.79 11.20
C SER A 90 -4.96 13.12 11.26
N PRO A 91 -5.50 14.20 10.67
CA PRO A 91 -4.92 15.53 10.81
C PRO A 91 -4.80 15.99 12.26
N VAL A 92 -3.66 16.59 12.61
CA VAL A 92 -3.41 17.18 13.93
C VAL A 92 -3.85 18.64 13.90
N ILE A 93 -4.77 19.01 14.79
CA ILE A 93 -5.33 20.36 14.87
C ILE A 93 -4.90 20.98 16.20
N SER A 94 -4.17 22.08 16.11
CA SER A 94 -3.76 22.89 17.26
C SER A 94 -4.50 24.23 17.23
N ASP A 95 -5.29 24.49 18.27
CA ASP A 95 -5.83 25.83 18.51
C ASP A 95 -4.71 26.67 19.12
N SER A 96 -4.23 27.66 18.38
CA SER A 96 -3.11 28.47 18.84
C SER A 96 -3.47 29.34 20.05
N GLY A 97 -4.76 29.48 20.39
CA GLY A 97 -5.27 30.36 21.47
C GLY A 97 -4.94 31.84 21.28
N LYS A 98 -4.17 32.19 20.24
CA LYS A 98 -3.71 33.53 19.91
C LYS A 98 -4.82 34.20 19.12
N THR A 99 -5.60 35.06 19.77
CA THR A 99 -6.25 36.16 19.05
C THR A 99 -5.13 36.96 18.35
N SER A 100 -5.21 37.12 17.03
CA SER A 100 -4.25 37.93 16.29
C SER A 100 -4.01 39.26 17.03
N LYS A 101 -2.75 39.65 17.23
CA LYS A 101 -2.39 40.97 17.81
C LYS A 101 -3.01 42.13 17.03
N SER A 102 -3.43 41.91 15.77
CA SER A 102 -4.12 42.88 14.92
C SER A 102 -5.64 42.72 14.85
N ASN A 103 -6.26 41.66 15.40
CA ASN A 103 -7.71 41.45 15.36
C ASN A 103 -8.20 40.50 16.46
N ARG A 104 -8.95 41.02 17.46
CA ARG A 104 -9.70 40.24 18.47
C ARG A 104 -10.89 39.45 17.88
N GLU A 105 -11.08 39.51 16.57
CA GLU A 105 -12.28 39.01 15.88
C GLU A 105 -12.11 37.62 15.26
N ASN A 106 -10.91 37.04 15.22
CA ASN A 106 -10.67 35.75 14.55
C ASN A 106 -10.01 34.71 15.47
N SER A 107 -10.46 33.46 15.36
CA SER A 107 -9.82 32.26 15.89
C SER A 107 -8.78 31.75 14.89
N VAL A 108 -7.61 31.31 15.38
CA VAL A 108 -6.48 30.86 14.56
C VAL A 108 -6.13 29.41 14.85
N PHE A 109 -6.27 28.56 13.83
CA PHE A 109 -5.97 27.12 13.92
C PHE A 109 -4.76 26.78 13.07
N GLU A 110 -3.84 26.01 13.62
CA GLU A 110 -2.77 25.35 12.86
C GLU A 110 -3.15 23.89 12.65
N VAL A 111 -3.22 23.47 11.40
CA VAL A 111 -3.62 22.10 11.03
C VAL A 111 -2.50 21.47 10.25
N PHE A 112 -2.07 20.30 10.70
CA PHE A 112 -1.13 19.46 9.99
C PHE A 112 -1.86 18.27 9.39
N PHE A 113 -1.75 18.12 8.08
CA PHE A 113 -2.31 16.99 7.34
C PHE A 113 -1.19 15.99 7.03
N PRO A 114 -1.10 14.86 7.74
CA PRO A 114 -0.26 13.75 7.33
C PRO A 114 -0.65 13.34 5.91
N SER A 115 0.34 13.18 5.05
CA SER A 115 0.10 12.95 3.62
C SER A 115 1.20 12.17 2.95
N TYR A 116 0.79 11.13 2.24
CA TYR A 116 1.58 10.43 1.24
C TYR A 116 2.19 11.37 0.19
N GLU A 117 1.44 12.39 -0.25
CA GLU A 117 1.88 13.38 -1.25
C GLU A 117 1.31 14.77 -0.90
N PRO A 118 2.05 15.60 -0.12
CA PRO A 118 1.54 16.86 0.41
C PRO A 118 1.02 17.84 -0.65
N ARG A 119 1.53 17.79 -1.88
CA ARG A 119 1.05 18.64 -2.98
C ARG A 119 -0.38 18.29 -3.38
N THR A 120 -0.75 17.01 -3.35
CA THR A 120 -2.13 16.60 -3.63
C THR A 120 -3.08 17.02 -2.52
N THR A 121 -2.66 16.91 -1.27
CA THR A 121 -3.44 17.42 -0.12
C THR A 121 -3.70 18.91 -0.26
N LEU A 122 -2.72 19.69 -0.72
CA LEU A 122 -2.90 21.12 -0.97
C LEU A 122 -3.98 21.38 -2.04
N LEU A 123 -3.89 20.70 -3.19
CA LEU A 123 -4.89 20.84 -4.26
C LEU A 123 -6.30 20.48 -3.78
N THR A 124 -6.42 19.40 -2.99
CA THR A 124 -7.69 18.99 -2.40
C THR A 124 -8.20 20.02 -1.39
N LEU A 125 -7.33 20.57 -0.54
CA LEU A 125 -7.69 21.60 0.44
C LEU A 125 -8.17 22.89 -0.24
N GLU A 126 -7.45 23.36 -1.26
CA GLU A 126 -7.84 24.54 -2.06
C GLU A 126 -9.22 24.36 -2.70
N TRP A 127 -9.47 23.17 -3.27
CA TRP A 127 -10.77 22.87 -3.86
C TRP A 127 -11.87 22.82 -2.79
N VAL A 128 -11.66 22.16 -1.65
CA VAL A 128 -12.63 22.11 -0.53
C VAL A 128 -12.97 23.53 -0.05
N LEU A 129 -11.98 24.41 0.09
CA LEU A 129 -12.21 25.79 0.51
C LEU A 129 -12.92 26.62 -0.55
N LYS A 130 -12.64 26.39 -1.84
CA LYS A 130 -13.36 27.02 -2.94
C LYS A 130 -14.85 26.65 -2.90
N VAL A 131 -15.17 25.38 -2.62
CA VAL A 131 -16.56 24.93 -2.44
C VAL A 131 -17.21 25.59 -1.23
N LEU A 132 -16.53 25.59 -0.07
CA LEU A 132 -17.09 26.14 1.17
C LEU A 132 -17.31 27.66 1.13
N ASN A 133 -16.41 28.39 0.49
CA ASN A 133 -16.50 29.86 0.40
C ASN A 133 -17.39 30.36 -0.74
N ASN A 134 -17.83 29.50 -1.66
CA ASN A 134 -18.64 29.96 -2.79
C ASN A 134 -20.12 30.11 -2.38
N PRO A 135 -20.70 31.32 -2.55
CA PRO A 135 -22.04 31.66 -2.07
C PRO A 135 -23.17 30.85 -2.72
N ASP A 136 -22.97 30.34 -3.94
CA ASP A 136 -23.97 29.56 -4.68
C ASP A 136 -24.18 28.15 -4.07
N TYR A 137 -23.22 27.62 -3.31
CA TYR A 137 -23.33 26.28 -2.67
C TYR A 137 -24.22 26.24 -1.44
N ARG A 138 -24.76 27.38 -1.01
CA ARG A 138 -25.91 27.42 -0.10
C ARG A 138 -27.19 26.91 -0.77
N GLN A 139 -27.21 26.76 -2.11
CA GLN A 139 -28.34 26.24 -2.89
C GLN A 139 -28.09 24.83 -3.45
N LYS A 140 -28.07 23.81 -2.56
CA LYS A 140 -28.38 22.37 -2.76
C LYS A 140 -27.83 21.54 -3.96
N HIS A 141 -27.25 22.08 -5.04
CA HIS A 141 -26.81 21.31 -6.23
C HIS A 141 -25.41 21.69 -6.74
N LEU A 142 -24.69 20.69 -7.25
CA LEU A 142 -23.43 20.84 -8.00
C LEU A 142 -23.70 21.54 -9.33
N THR A 143 -23.09 22.70 -9.56
CA THR A 143 -23.05 23.29 -10.91
C THR A 143 -22.23 22.40 -11.86
N PRO A 144 -22.54 22.35 -13.16
CA PRO A 144 -21.77 21.57 -14.13
C PRO A 144 -20.28 21.94 -14.14
N SER A 145 -19.96 23.22 -13.95
CA SER A 145 -18.58 23.72 -13.86
C SER A 145 -17.82 23.10 -12.69
N LEU A 146 -18.41 23.06 -11.48
CA LEU A 146 -17.73 22.46 -10.33
C LEU A 146 -17.64 20.95 -10.41
N ARG A 147 -18.66 20.28 -10.98
CA ARG A 147 -18.56 18.84 -11.25
C ARG A 147 -17.37 18.54 -12.16
N ASN A 148 -17.21 19.31 -13.23
CA ASN A 148 -16.04 19.18 -14.10
C ASN A 148 -14.72 19.45 -13.35
N GLU A 149 -14.65 20.48 -12.49
CA GLU A 149 -13.47 20.72 -11.65
C GLU A 149 -13.18 19.57 -10.69
N PHE A 150 -14.22 18.98 -10.09
CA PHE A 150 -14.10 17.82 -9.21
C PHE A 150 -13.57 16.60 -9.96
N ASP A 151 -14.12 16.32 -11.15
CA ASP A 151 -13.66 15.22 -12.00
C ASP A 151 -12.19 15.43 -12.41
N GLN A 152 -11.79 16.67 -12.74
CA GLN A 152 -10.39 17.02 -13.02
C GLN A 152 -9.48 16.87 -11.79
N LEU A 153 -9.94 17.26 -10.61
CA LEU A 153 -9.21 17.02 -9.36
C LEU A 153 -9.01 15.52 -9.14
N LEU A 154 -10.07 14.72 -9.26
CA LEU A 154 -10.01 13.28 -9.06
C LEU A 154 -9.04 12.60 -10.04
N LEU A 155 -9.04 13.00 -11.31
CA LEU A 155 -8.08 12.52 -12.31
C LEU A 155 -6.63 12.85 -11.93
N ARG A 156 -6.35 14.05 -11.42
CA ARG A 156 -5.01 14.45 -10.96
C ARG A 156 -4.57 13.65 -9.74
N LEU A 157 -5.48 13.41 -8.79
CA LEU A 157 -5.20 12.60 -7.59
C LEU A 157 -4.91 11.14 -7.99
N GLN A 158 -5.75 10.54 -8.84
CA GLN A 158 -5.59 9.17 -9.32
C GLN A 158 -4.29 8.97 -10.12
N ALA A 159 -3.79 10.00 -10.78
CA ALA A 159 -2.55 9.91 -11.56
C ALA A 159 -1.30 9.68 -10.69
N VAL A 160 -1.30 10.16 -9.44
CA VAL A 160 -0.17 10.00 -8.50
C VAL A 160 -0.43 8.95 -7.41
N ALA A 161 -1.66 8.45 -7.32
CA ALA A 161 -2.02 7.39 -6.38
C ALA A 161 -1.21 6.10 -6.62
N PRO A 162 -0.87 5.35 -5.56
CA PRO A 162 -0.29 4.03 -5.69
C PRO A 162 -1.15 3.14 -6.60
N LYS A 163 -0.52 2.54 -7.61
CA LYS A 163 -1.22 1.69 -8.58
C LYS A 163 -1.52 0.32 -7.98
N GLY A 164 -2.73 -0.18 -8.21
CA GLY A 164 -3.16 -1.52 -7.82
C GLY A 164 -3.45 -1.66 -6.31
N THR A 165 -4.18 -2.72 -5.96
CA THR A 165 -4.68 -2.94 -4.60
C THR A 165 -3.58 -3.38 -3.62
N ASN A 166 -2.59 -4.15 -4.06
CA ASN A 166 -1.51 -4.63 -3.20
C ASN A 166 -0.65 -3.50 -2.65
N ASN A 167 -0.26 -2.52 -3.48
CA ASN A 167 0.59 -1.42 -3.03
C ASN A 167 -0.07 -0.63 -1.90
N ILE A 168 -1.33 -0.24 -2.08
CA ILE A 168 -2.11 0.47 -1.06
C ILE A 168 -2.14 -0.34 0.25
N ARG A 169 -2.39 -1.66 0.16
CA ARG A 169 -2.49 -2.53 1.35
C ARG A 169 -1.17 -2.75 2.05
N PHE A 170 -0.06 -2.87 1.31
CA PHE A 170 1.27 -2.92 1.92
C PHE A 170 1.60 -1.61 2.64
N ILE A 171 1.24 -0.45 2.09
CA ILE A 171 1.43 0.85 2.77
C ILE A 171 0.65 0.89 4.09
N TYR A 172 -0.64 0.52 4.09
CA TYR A 172 -1.43 0.46 5.34
C TYR A 172 -0.87 -0.58 6.34
N ALA A 173 -0.46 -1.75 5.86
CA ALA A 173 0.13 -2.77 6.72
C ALA A 173 1.46 -2.32 7.34
N ALA A 174 2.31 -1.66 6.56
CA ALA A 174 3.57 -1.10 7.04
C ALA A 174 3.32 -0.05 8.14
N HIS A 175 2.37 0.85 7.91
CA HIS A 175 1.96 1.85 8.91
C HIS A 175 1.48 1.21 10.22
N ALA A 176 0.62 0.20 10.12
CA ALA A 176 0.13 -0.54 11.29
C ALA A 176 1.25 -1.27 12.05
N LEU A 177 2.31 -1.69 11.35
CA LEU A 177 3.48 -2.33 11.93
C LEU A 177 4.57 -1.35 12.40
N GLY A 178 4.41 -0.05 12.16
CA GLY A 178 5.46 0.94 12.43
C GLY A 178 6.63 0.89 11.45
N ILE A 179 6.53 0.13 10.37
CA ILE A 179 7.55 0.03 9.33
C ILE A 179 7.47 1.29 8.47
N PRO A 180 8.57 2.04 8.33
CA PRO A 180 8.54 3.26 7.55
C PRO A 180 8.59 2.97 6.05
N VAL A 181 7.99 3.86 5.25
CA VAL A 181 7.81 3.65 3.79
C VAL A 181 8.35 4.85 3.02
N LEU A 182 9.08 4.57 1.94
CA LEU A 182 9.51 5.56 0.97
C LEU A 182 9.06 5.16 -0.45
N PRO A 183 8.21 5.95 -1.12
CA PRO A 183 7.88 5.73 -2.52
C PRO A 183 9.09 5.96 -3.43
N LEU A 184 9.30 5.04 -4.38
CA LEU A 184 10.35 5.10 -5.39
C LEU A 184 9.75 5.21 -6.80
N PRO A 185 10.52 5.65 -7.81
CA PRO A 185 10.07 5.66 -9.21
C PRO A 185 9.61 4.27 -9.69
N GLY A 186 8.63 4.23 -10.60
CA GLY A 186 8.19 2.97 -11.23
C GLY A 186 7.21 2.13 -10.39
N SER A 187 6.46 2.76 -9.46
CA SER A 187 5.53 2.08 -8.55
C SER A 187 6.21 1.04 -7.64
N VAL A 188 7.46 1.33 -7.28
CA VAL A 188 8.24 0.58 -6.29
C VAL A 188 8.15 1.32 -4.96
N PHE A 189 8.13 0.59 -3.87
CA PHE A 189 8.12 1.13 -2.52
C PHE A 189 9.22 0.46 -1.71
N LEU A 190 10.01 1.27 -1.00
CA LEU A 190 10.97 0.80 -0.01
C LEU A 190 10.27 0.73 1.35
N TYR A 191 10.25 -0.46 1.94
CA TYR A 191 9.74 -0.72 3.29
C TYR A 191 10.91 -0.97 4.23
N GLY A 192 11.07 -0.12 5.25
CA GLY A 192 12.27 -0.10 6.10
C GLY A 192 13.46 0.61 5.45
N TRP A 193 14.53 0.80 6.22
CA TRP A 193 15.70 1.62 5.86
C TRP A 193 16.98 0.80 5.70
N GLY A 194 17.86 1.28 4.82
CA GLY A 194 19.20 0.75 4.65
C GLY A 194 19.22 -0.76 4.44
N ALA A 195 20.08 -1.45 5.18
CA ALA A 195 20.23 -2.91 5.16
C ALA A 195 18.96 -3.69 5.56
N LYS A 196 18.06 -3.08 6.34
CA LYS A 196 16.76 -3.67 6.73
C LYS A 196 15.65 -3.36 5.73
N GLY A 197 15.92 -2.48 4.78
CA GLY A 197 14.98 -2.06 3.75
C GLY A 197 14.71 -3.16 2.72
N ARG A 198 13.46 -3.26 2.25
CA ARG A 198 13.07 -4.17 1.17
C ARG A 198 12.21 -3.46 0.14
N TRP A 199 12.53 -3.63 -1.13
CA TRP A 199 11.73 -3.09 -2.22
C TRP A 199 10.60 -4.03 -2.59
N PHE A 200 9.42 -3.44 -2.76
CA PHE A 200 8.26 -4.16 -3.29
C PHE A 200 7.62 -3.39 -4.43
N ARG A 201 7.17 -4.14 -5.44
CA ARG A 201 6.27 -3.66 -6.50
C ARG A 201 5.07 -4.59 -6.57
N SER A 202 3.94 -4.14 -6.03
CA SER A 202 2.82 -5.03 -5.71
C SER A 202 3.33 -6.15 -4.79
N SER A 203 3.25 -7.42 -5.20
CA SER A 203 3.75 -8.59 -4.46
C SER A 203 5.12 -9.10 -4.92
N LEU A 204 5.79 -8.43 -5.87
CA LEU A 204 7.17 -8.75 -6.24
C LEU A 204 8.11 -8.06 -5.24
N SER A 205 9.03 -8.82 -4.64
CA SER A 205 10.09 -8.29 -3.78
C SER A 205 11.37 -8.01 -4.59
N ASP A 206 12.39 -7.45 -3.94
CA ASP A 206 13.76 -7.36 -4.47
C ASP A 206 14.50 -8.72 -4.51
N GLU A 207 13.98 -9.74 -3.83
CA GLU A 207 14.47 -11.12 -3.91
C GLU A 207 13.87 -11.89 -5.10
N THR A 208 12.74 -11.40 -5.67
CA THR A 208 12.06 -12.08 -6.78
C THR A 208 12.90 -12.03 -8.06
N ARG A 209 13.27 -13.21 -8.56
CA ARG A 209 14.12 -13.34 -9.77
C ARG A 209 13.36 -12.94 -11.04
N ALA A 210 13.89 -11.98 -11.78
CA ALA A 210 13.26 -11.48 -13.02
C ALA A 210 13.04 -12.58 -14.08
N ILE A 211 13.98 -13.52 -14.22
CA ILE A 211 13.85 -14.68 -15.12
C ILE A 211 12.65 -15.54 -14.71
N SER A 212 12.50 -15.83 -13.42
CA SER A 212 11.39 -16.58 -12.86
C SER A 212 10.04 -15.92 -13.13
N VAL A 213 9.95 -14.59 -12.96
CA VAL A 213 8.73 -13.82 -13.29
C VAL A 213 8.40 -13.93 -14.78
N GLY A 214 9.41 -13.85 -15.66
CA GLY A 214 9.23 -14.02 -17.10
C GLY A 214 8.69 -15.40 -17.46
N HIS A 215 9.22 -16.46 -16.84
CA HIS A 215 8.72 -17.83 -17.02
C HIS A 215 7.28 -17.98 -16.52
N ALA A 216 6.97 -17.52 -15.31
CA ALA A 216 5.64 -17.60 -14.71
C ALA A 216 4.55 -16.88 -15.53
N LYS A 217 4.92 -15.79 -16.22
CA LYS A 217 4.00 -15.07 -17.14
C LYS A 217 3.74 -15.78 -18.47
N ASN A 218 4.56 -16.77 -18.82
CA ASN A 218 4.38 -17.58 -20.00
C ASN A 218 3.81 -18.94 -19.61
N LYS A 219 2.51 -19.15 -19.85
CA LYS A 219 1.80 -20.36 -19.45
C LYS A 219 2.37 -21.62 -20.12
N SER A 220 2.80 -21.52 -21.38
CA SER A 220 3.41 -22.63 -22.11
C SER A 220 4.75 -23.04 -21.49
N ALA A 221 5.62 -22.06 -21.22
CA ALA A 221 6.92 -22.31 -20.59
C ALA A 221 6.76 -22.82 -19.15
N THR A 222 5.80 -22.28 -18.40
CA THR A 222 5.46 -22.75 -17.05
C THR A 222 4.99 -24.19 -17.07
N ASN A 223 4.03 -24.54 -17.93
CA ASN A 223 3.52 -25.91 -18.02
C ASN A 223 4.61 -26.91 -18.42
N ALA A 224 5.47 -26.55 -19.38
CA ALA A 224 6.59 -27.39 -19.78
C ALA A 224 7.55 -27.65 -18.60
N LEU A 225 7.90 -26.61 -17.83
CA LEU A 225 8.79 -26.75 -16.68
C LEU A 225 8.16 -27.60 -15.56
N LEU A 226 6.88 -27.38 -15.25
CA LEU A 226 6.14 -28.17 -14.26
C LEU A 226 6.07 -29.64 -14.69
N GLN A 227 5.80 -29.91 -15.98
CA GLN A 227 5.77 -31.26 -16.53
C GLN A 227 7.14 -31.94 -16.47
N MET A 228 8.23 -31.23 -16.79
CA MET A 228 9.60 -31.73 -16.62
C MET A 228 9.92 -32.05 -15.16
N GLY A 229 9.35 -31.29 -14.21
CA GLY A 229 9.43 -31.56 -12.78
C GLY A 229 8.50 -32.66 -12.28
N GLY A 230 7.75 -33.32 -13.17
CA GLY A 230 6.81 -34.39 -12.82
C GLY A 230 5.51 -33.92 -12.17
N LEU A 231 5.21 -32.62 -12.21
CA LEU A 231 3.98 -32.07 -11.62
C LEU A 231 2.81 -32.15 -12.61
N PRO A 232 1.58 -32.43 -12.11
CA PRO A 232 0.42 -32.55 -12.97
C PRO A 232 -0.01 -31.19 -13.53
N VAL A 233 -0.06 -31.09 -14.86
CA VAL A 233 -0.59 -29.95 -15.61
C VAL A 233 -1.58 -30.42 -16.67
N PRO A 234 -2.56 -29.61 -17.08
CA PRO A 234 -3.42 -29.94 -18.21
C PRO A 234 -2.59 -30.20 -19.47
N HIS A 235 -2.91 -31.27 -20.20
CA HIS A 235 -2.31 -31.49 -21.50
C HIS A 235 -2.73 -30.36 -22.45
N GLY A 236 -1.76 -29.61 -22.96
CA GLY A 236 -2.01 -28.45 -23.81
C GLY A 236 -0.91 -28.16 -24.81
N LEU A 237 -1.30 -27.52 -25.91
CA LEU A 237 -0.44 -27.23 -27.06
C LEU A 237 -0.71 -25.81 -27.55
N LEU A 238 0.34 -25.13 -28.02
CA LEU A 238 0.18 -23.90 -28.78
C LEU A 238 -0.43 -24.21 -30.15
N VAL A 239 -1.31 -23.32 -30.60
CA VAL A 239 -2.05 -23.44 -31.86
C VAL A 239 -1.95 -22.13 -32.65
N ASN A 240 -1.72 -22.25 -33.95
CA ASN A 240 -1.49 -21.12 -34.85
C ASN A 240 -2.69 -20.80 -35.74
N SER A 241 -3.67 -21.70 -35.84
CA SER A 241 -4.91 -21.48 -36.60
C SER A 241 -6.12 -22.16 -35.95
N ALA A 242 -7.33 -21.67 -36.27
CA ALA A 242 -8.57 -22.29 -35.82
C ALA A 242 -8.72 -23.74 -36.32
N ALA A 243 -8.29 -24.02 -37.56
CA ALA A 243 -8.32 -25.37 -38.13
C ALA A 243 -7.40 -26.34 -37.37
N GLU A 244 -6.19 -25.89 -37.01
CA GLU A 244 -5.27 -26.64 -36.18
C GLU A 244 -5.86 -26.87 -34.77
N ALA A 245 -6.44 -25.84 -34.16
CA ALA A 245 -7.08 -25.95 -32.85
C ALA A 245 -8.22 -26.97 -32.83
N VAL A 246 -9.08 -26.97 -33.85
CA VAL A 246 -10.16 -27.97 -33.98
C VAL A 246 -9.59 -29.39 -34.16
N THR A 247 -8.53 -29.53 -34.96
CA THR A 247 -7.88 -30.83 -35.20
C THR A 247 -7.25 -31.38 -33.92
N LEU A 248 -6.54 -30.54 -33.17
CA LEU A 248 -5.94 -30.93 -31.90
C LEU A 248 -6.99 -31.15 -30.80
N ALA A 249 -8.10 -30.40 -30.79
CA ALA A 249 -9.19 -30.62 -29.85
C ALA A 249 -9.80 -32.02 -29.97
N LYS A 250 -9.93 -32.54 -31.20
CA LYS A 250 -10.36 -33.92 -31.43
C LYS A 250 -9.36 -34.94 -30.89
N LYS A 251 -8.06 -34.66 -30.96
CA LYS A 251 -7.01 -35.54 -30.43
C LYS A 251 -6.93 -35.51 -28.90
N ILE A 252 -7.03 -34.33 -28.29
CA ILE A 252 -7.07 -34.16 -26.82
C ILE A 252 -8.38 -34.72 -26.23
N GLY A 253 -9.46 -34.67 -27.03
CA GLY A 253 -10.80 -35.06 -26.63
C GLY A 253 -11.54 -33.93 -25.92
N TYR A 254 -12.81 -33.74 -26.26
CA TYR A 254 -13.68 -32.75 -25.63
C TYR A 254 -14.05 -33.12 -24.18
N PRO A 255 -14.44 -32.14 -23.34
CA PRO A 255 -14.31 -30.69 -23.56
C PRO A 255 -12.86 -30.17 -23.52
N VAL A 256 -12.63 -29.01 -24.12
CA VAL A 256 -11.33 -28.31 -24.17
C VAL A 256 -11.45 -26.83 -23.78
N VAL A 257 -10.31 -26.19 -23.57
CA VAL A 257 -10.15 -24.75 -23.26
C VAL A 257 -9.28 -24.11 -24.34
N VAL A 258 -9.70 -22.94 -24.83
CA VAL A 258 -8.88 -22.06 -25.67
C VAL A 258 -8.54 -20.81 -24.87
N LYS A 259 -7.24 -20.47 -24.78
CA LYS A 259 -6.78 -19.28 -24.05
C LYS A 259 -5.50 -18.67 -24.64
N PRO A 260 -5.28 -17.36 -24.48
CA PRO A 260 -3.96 -16.76 -24.65
C PRO A 260 -2.93 -17.34 -23.67
N ALA A 261 -1.71 -17.59 -24.14
CA ALA A 261 -0.61 -18.11 -23.33
C ALA A 261 0.10 -17.01 -22.49
N ASP A 262 -0.16 -15.75 -22.81
CA ASP A 262 0.58 -14.56 -22.38
C ASP A 262 -0.30 -13.45 -21.77
N LEU A 263 -1.59 -13.71 -21.56
CA LEU A 263 -2.52 -12.80 -20.88
C LEU A 263 -2.95 -13.33 -19.50
N ASP A 264 -3.33 -12.42 -18.61
CA ASP A 264 -3.70 -12.69 -17.22
C ASP A 264 -5.21 -12.49 -16.96
N GLN A 265 -5.65 -12.81 -15.75
CA GLN A 265 -7.00 -12.51 -15.22
C GLN A 265 -8.17 -13.10 -16.02
N GLY A 266 -7.92 -14.17 -16.78
CA GLY A 266 -8.93 -14.82 -17.61
C GLY A 266 -9.25 -14.09 -18.92
N ALA A 267 -8.48 -13.07 -19.30
CA ALA A 267 -8.68 -12.37 -20.56
C ALA A 267 -8.53 -13.33 -21.75
N GLY A 268 -9.59 -13.45 -22.56
CA GLY A 268 -9.61 -14.34 -23.72
C GLY A 268 -9.70 -15.84 -23.39
N VAL A 269 -10.04 -16.22 -22.16
CA VAL A 269 -10.20 -17.63 -21.78
C VAL A 269 -11.61 -18.12 -22.10
N TYR A 270 -11.70 -19.14 -22.96
CA TYR A 270 -12.93 -19.82 -23.32
C TYR A 270 -12.85 -21.28 -22.88
N ALA A 271 -13.66 -21.66 -21.89
CA ALA A 271 -13.63 -22.99 -21.28
C ALA A 271 -14.89 -23.81 -21.59
N ASP A 272 -14.85 -25.12 -21.31
CA ASP A 272 -15.93 -26.08 -21.55
C ASP A 272 -16.46 -26.03 -23.00
N LEU A 273 -15.53 -26.02 -23.95
CA LEU A 273 -15.81 -26.08 -25.38
C LEU A 273 -15.99 -27.55 -25.78
N ARG A 274 -17.14 -27.89 -26.37
CA ARG A 274 -17.57 -29.28 -26.62
C ARG A 274 -17.71 -29.62 -28.09
N THR A 275 -17.67 -28.62 -28.97
CA THR A 275 -17.86 -28.82 -30.41
C THR A 275 -16.72 -28.19 -31.23
N PRO A 276 -16.50 -28.66 -32.46
CA PRO A 276 -15.57 -28.02 -33.40
C PRO A 276 -15.86 -26.54 -33.62
N GLN A 277 -17.14 -26.17 -33.76
CA GLN A 277 -17.55 -24.80 -34.01
C GLN A 277 -17.23 -23.90 -32.81
N GLU A 278 -17.52 -24.37 -31.58
CA GLU A 278 -17.18 -23.63 -30.36
C GLU A 278 -15.67 -23.37 -30.23
N VAL A 279 -14.83 -24.35 -30.60
CA VAL A 279 -13.36 -24.20 -30.59
C VAL A 279 -12.90 -23.21 -31.65
N HIS A 280 -13.46 -23.29 -32.86
CA HIS A 280 -13.15 -22.37 -33.94
C HIS A 280 -13.45 -20.92 -33.53
N ASP A 281 -14.67 -20.66 -33.05
CA ASP A 281 -15.11 -19.32 -32.69
C ASP A 281 -14.33 -18.78 -31.49
N ALA A 282 -14.05 -19.62 -30.49
CA ALA A 282 -13.22 -19.25 -29.36
C ALA A 282 -11.78 -18.87 -29.79
N PHE A 283 -11.19 -19.62 -30.74
CA PHE A 283 -9.88 -19.29 -31.29
C PHE A 283 -9.88 -17.93 -31.97
N GLU A 284 -10.85 -17.66 -32.86
CA GLU A 284 -10.96 -16.39 -33.58
C GLU A 284 -11.12 -15.20 -32.63
N GLN A 285 -11.88 -15.35 -31.54
CA GLN A 285 -11.99 -14.28 -30.55
C GLN A 285 -10.71 -14.12 -29.72
N ALA A 286 -10.10 -15.21 -29.26
CA ALA A 286 -8.86 -15.15 -28.49
C ALA A 286 -7.70 -14.57 -29.33
N ARG A 287 -7.65 -14.87 -30.64
CA ARG A 287 -6.64 -14.39 -31.59
C ARG A 287 -6.65 -12.87 -31.77
N LYS A 288 -7.79 -12.22 -31.57
CA LYS A 288 -7.90 -10.75 -31.57
C LYS A 288 -7.16 -10.10 -30.40
N LEU A 289 -6.94 -10.86 -29.32
CA LEU A 289 -6.30 -10.37 -28.10
C LEU A 289 -4.81 -10.74 -28.04
N SER A 290 -4.42 -11.89 -28.59
CA SER A 290 -3.04 -12.36 -28.56
C SER A 290 -2.68 -13.21 -29.79
N ALA A 291 -1.41 -13.14 -30.20
CA ALA A 291 -0.83 -14.01 -31.21
C ALA A 291 -0.40 -15.38 -30.66
N HIS A 292 -0.46 -15.62 -29.36
CA HIS A 292 -0.02 -16.84 -28.73
C HIS A 292 -1.21 -17.56 -28.09
N ILE A 293 -1.87 -18.43 -28.88
CA ILE A 293 -3.06 -19.15 -28.44
C ILE A 293 -2.69 -20.57 -28.04
N MET A 294 -3.25 -21.03 -26.93
CA MET A 294 -3.07 -22.35 -26.36
C MET A 294 -4.40 -23.07 -26.28
N LEU A 295 -4.38 -24.35 -26.61
CA LEU A 295 -5.48 -25.28 -26.46
C LEU A 295 -5.14 -26.29 -25.35
N GLU A 296 -6.00 -26.44 -24.36
CA GLU A 296 -5.81 -27.35 -23.22
C GLU A 296 -7.01 -28.27 -23.01
N LYS A 297 -6.79 -29.41 -22.35
CA LYS A 297 -7.89 -30.24 -21.85
C LYS A 297 -8.68 -29.46 -20.78
N TYR A 298 -10.01 -29.45 -20.90
CA TYR A 298 -10.84 -28.91 -19.83
C TYR A 298 -10.89 -29.88 -18.65
N LEU A 299 -10.62 -29.36 -17.46
CA LEU A 299 -10.69 -30.11 -16.21
C LEU A 299 -11.97 -29.73 -15.46
N LYS A 300 -12.77 -30.74 -15.13
CA LYS A 300 -13.94 -30.58 -14.26
C LYS A 300 -13.47 -30.70 -12.81
N GLY A 301 -13.83 -29.72 -11.98
CA GLY A 301 -13.50 -29.75 -10.57
C GLY A 301 -13.68 -28.39 -9.90
N THR A 302 -13.20 -28.28 -8.68
CA THR A 302 -13.19 -27.04 -7.91
C THR A 302 -11.82 -26.37 -8.04
N ALA A 303 -11.81 -25.06 -8.26
CA ALA A 303 -10.59 -24.26 -8.33
C ALA A 303 -10.13 -23.85 -6.91
N TYR A 304 -8.85 -24.06 -6.65
CA TYR A 304 -8.19 -23.68 -5.40
C TYR A 304 -6.92 -22.90 -5.70
N ARG A 305 -6.50 -22.10 -4.71
CA ARG A 305 -5.25 -21.36 -4.74
C ARG A 305 -4.53 -21.51 -3.42
N ILE A 306 -3.25 -21.86 -3.48
CA ILE A 306 -2.34 -21.79 -2.34
C ILE A 306 -1.33 -20.67 -2.60
N THR A 307 -1.30 -19.69 -1.71
CA THR A 307 -0.32 -18.60 -1.72
C THR A 307 0.84 -18.96 -0.81
N LEU A 308 2.06 -18.88 -1.35
CA LEU A 308 3.31 -19.21 -0.68
C LEU A 308 4.18 -17.96 -0.53
N VAL A 309 4.87 -17.88 0.60
CA VAL A 309 5.86 -16.84 0.91
C VAL A 309 7.10 -17.54 1.45
N ARG A 310 8.23 -17.40 0.75
CA ARG A 310 9.48 -18.14 0.98
C ARG A 310 9.26 -19.64 1.20
N GLY A 311 8.41 -20.23 0.36
CA GLY A 311 8.07 -21.65 0.40
C GLY A 311 7.01 -22.04 1.43
N GLU A 312 6.55 -21.15 2.31
CA GLU A 312 5.53 -21.49 3.31
C GLU A 312 4.12 -21.04 2.92
N PRO A 313 3.08 -21.87 3.13
CA PRO A 313 1.70 -21.52 2.81
C PRO A 313 1.20 -20.46 3.78
N VAL A 314 0.80 -19.31 3.24
CA VAL A 314 0.21 -18.21 4.03
C VAL A 314 -1.29 -18.08 3.81
N ALA A 315 -1.82 -18.61 2.71
CA ALA A 315 -3.26 -18.63 2.48
C ALA A 315 -3.67 -19.77 1.55
N ILE A 316 -4.81 -20.35 1.86
CA ILE A 316 -5.45 -21.40 1.07
C ILE A 316 -6.87 -20.95 0.81
N VAL A 317 -7.24 -20.79 -0.46
CA VAL A 317 -8.58 -20.31 -0.82
C VAL A 317 -9.23 -21.21 -1.86
N LYS A 318 -10.49 -21.53 -1.61
CA LYS A 318 -11.40 -22.07 -2.62
C LYS A 318 -11.97 -20.91 -3.43
N ARG A 319 -11.84 -20.98 -4.75
CA ARG A 319 -12.31 -19.93 -5.67
C ARG A 319 -13.64 -20.36 -6.28
N LEU A 320 -14.66 -19.50 -6.11
CA LEU A 320 -15.99 -19.71 -6.66
C LEU A 320 -16.19 -18.82 -7.89
N PRO A 321 -16.77 -19.34 -8.98
CA PRO A 321 -17.22 -18.49 -10.08
C PRO A 321 -18.32 -17.53 -9.61
N ALA A 322 -18.54 -16.45 -10.36
CA ALA A 322 -19.68 -15.59 -10.10
C ALA A 322 -20.96 -16.41 -10.26
N GLY A 323 -21.89 -16.28 -9.32
CA GLY A 323 -23.08 -17.11 -9.27
C GLY A 323 -23.95 -16.80 -8.06
N VAL A 324 -25.04 -17.54 -7.92
CA VAL A 324 -26.00 -17.38 -6.83
C VAL A 324 -26.41 -18.74 -6.26
N THR A 325 -26.70 -18.79 -4.97
CA THR A 325 -27.26 -19.98 -4.32
C THR A 325 -28.77 -19.84 -4.25
N GLY A 326 -29.49 -20.87 -4.71
CA GLY A 326 -30.95 -20.92 -4.61
C GLY A 326 -31.43 -20.89 -3.17
N ASP A 327 -32.52 -20.19 -2.92
CA ASP A 327 -33.30 -20.22 -1.68
C ASP A 327 -34.63 -20.99 -1.86
N GLY A 328 -34.83 -21.62 -3.02
CA GLY A 328 -36.05 -22.35 -3.38
C GLY A 328 -37.27 -21.49 -3.70
N ILE A 329 -37.15 -20.15 -3.63
CA ILE A 329 -38.28 -19.22 -3.75
C ILE A 329 -38.01 -18.14 -4.81
N SER A 330 -36.82 -17.54 -4.79
CA SER A 330 -36.44 -16.41 -5.63
C SER A 330 -35.94 -16.86 -7.00
N THR A 331 -36.21 -16.06 -8.03
CA THR A 331 -35.61 -16.28 -9.36
C THR A 331 -34.12 -15.98 -9.36
N ILE A 332 -33.38 -16.53 -10.32
CA ILE A 332 -31.95 -16.22 -10.51
C ILE A 332 -31.74 -14.71 -10.64
N HIS A 333 -32.63 -14.01 -11.36
CA HIS A 333 -32.56 -12.54 -11.48
C HIS A 333 -32.61 -11.84 -10.12
N SER A 334 -33.61 -12.15 -9.29
CA SER A 334 -33.77 -11.54 -7.97
C SER A 334 -32.61 -11.89 -7.02
N LEU A 335 -32.09 -13.12 -7.10
CA LEU A 335 -30.92 -13.53 -6.33
C LEU A 335 -29.67 -12.74 -6.71
N VAL A 336 -29.46 -12.46 -8.01
CA VAL A 336 -28.34 -11.64 -8.49
C VAL A 336 -28.47 -10.20 -7.99
N GLU A 337 -29.66 -9.60 -8.10
CA GLU A 337 -29.91 -8.25 -7.58
C GLU A 337 -29.64 -8.17 -6.09
N LYS A 338 -30.19 -9.11 -5.30
CA LYS A 338 -29.95 -9.22 -3.85
C LYS A 338 -28.47 -9.43 -3.53
N THR A 339 -27.76 -10.23 -4.30
CA THR A 339 -26.31 -10.46 -4.07
C THR A 339 -25.52 -9.17 -4.36
N ASN A 340 -25.92 -8.41 -5.37
CA ASN A 340 -25.28 -7.15 -5.76
C ASN A 340 -25.57 -5.98 -4.81
N THR A 341 -26.52 -6.09 -3.87
CA THR A 341 -26.73 -5.08 -2.82
C THR A 341 -25.72 -5.18 -1.66
N ASP A 342 -24.90 -6.23 -1.62
CA ASP A 342 -23.81 -6.35 -0.65
C ASP A 342 -22.87 -5.12 -0.75
N PRO A 343 -22.64 -4.38 0.36
CA PRO A 343 -21.82 -3.17 0.33
C PRO A 343 -20.36 -3.42 -0.10
N ARG A 344 -19.88 -4.67 -0.02
CA ARG A 344 -18.57 -5.08 -0.51
C ARG A 344 -18.51 -5.08 -2.04
N ARG A 345 -19.64 -5.26 -2.73
CA ARG A 345 -19.76 -5.25 -4.19
C ARG A 345 -19.99 -3.84 -4.70
N SER A 346 -19.00 -3.31 -5.42
CA SER A 346 -19.09 -1.95 -5.97
C SER A 346 -18.34 -1.82 -7.29
N THR A 347 -18.79 -0.89 -8.11
CA THR A 347 -18.12 -0.49 -9.36
C THR A 347 -16.86 0.35 -9.10
N ARG A 348 -16.67 0.88 -7.87
CA ARG A 348 -15.47 1.62 -7.46
C ARG A 348 -14.20 0.82 -7.77
N GLN A 349 -13.13 1.50 -8.16
CA GLN A 349 -11.89 0.85 -8.60
C GLN A 349 -11.33 -0.11 -7.53
N PHE A 350 -11.31 0.32 -6.26
CA PHE A 350 -10.76 -0.41 -5.12
C PHE A 350 -11.83 -1.17 -4.30
N SER A 351 -12.97 -1.52 -4.91
CA SER A 351 -14.01 -2.29 -4.24
C SER A 351 -13.52 -3.67 -3.81
N ILE A 352 -14.09 -4.19 -2.71
CA ILE A 352 -13.74 -5.52 -2.17
C ILE A 352 -14.14 -6.60 -3.19
N MET A 353 -15.31 -6.46 -3.80
CA MET A 353 -15.84 -7.36 -4.81
C MET A 353 -16.43 -6.56 -5.98
N LYS A 354 -16.49 -7.18 -7.16
CA LYS A 354 -17.22 -6.63 -8.31
C LYS A 354 -18.67 -7.13 -8.32
N PRO A 355 -19.62 -6.32 -8.81
CA PRO A 355 -20.97 -6.80 -9.06
C PRO A 355 -20.96 -7.98 -10.05
N ILE A 356 -21.89 -8.91 -9.85
CA ILE A 356 -22.19 -9.96 -10.82
C ILE A 356 -22.89 -9.32 -12.01
N VAL A 357 -22.28 -9.43 -13.19
CA VAL A 357 -22.83 -8.91 -14.44
C VAL A 357 -23.48 -10.05 -15.22
N ILE A 358 -24.73 -9.86 -15.64
CA ILE A 358 -25.46 -10.81 -16.48
C ILE A 358 -25.13 -10.49 -17.93
N ASP A 359 -24.24 -11.28 -18.54
CA ASP A 359 -23.87 -11.16 -19.94
C ASP A 359 -24.23 -12.42 -20.75
N ASN A 360 -23.82 -12.46 -22.02
CA ASN A 360 -24.13 -13.59 -22.91
C ASN A 360 -23.54 -14.92 -22.41
N GLU A 361 -22.42 -14.88 -21.67
CA GLU A 361 -21.84 -16.08 -21.07
C GLU A 361 -22.76 -16.63 -19.98
N ALA A 362 -23.26 -15.78 -19.09
CA ALA A 362 -24.21 -16.18 -18.06
C ALA A 362 -25.45 -16.84 -18.67
N ARG A 363 -26.01 -16.25 -19.73
CA ARG A 363 -27.17 -16.82 -20.46
C ARG A 363 -26.87 -18.20 -21.03
N LEU A 364 -25.73 -18.36 -21.71
CA LEU A 364 -25.32 -19.63 -22.31
C LEU A 364 -25.10 -20.73 -21.25
N ILE A 365 -24.54 -20.38 -20.09
CA ILE A 365 -24.34 -21.33 -18.98
C ILE A 365 -25.69 -21.80 -18.41
N LEU A 366 -26.66 -20.88 -18.27
CA LEU A 366 -28.00 -21.20 -17.80
C LEU A 366 -28.73 -22.09 -18.81
N GLU A 367 -28.72 -21.74 -20.09
CA GLU A 367 -29.34 -22.54 -21.17
C GLU A 367 -28.79 -23.97 -21.19
N ARG A 368 -27.48 -24.15 -21.01
CA ARG A 368 -26.83 -25.46 -20.91
C ARG A 368 -27.28 -26.29 -19.71
N GLN A 369 -27.75 -25.64 -18.64
CA GLN A 369 -28.32 -26.29 -17.46
C GLN A 369 -29.84 -26.47 -17.57
N GLY A 370 -30.46 -26.06 -18.68
CA GLY A 370 -31.91 -26.05 -18.84
C GLY A 370 -32.60 -24.97 -17.99
N LEU A 371 -31.86 -23.92 -17.61
CA LEU A 371 -32.32 -22.82 -16.77
C LEU A 371 -32.35 -21.51 -17.59
N ASN A 372 -33.07 -20.53 -17.06
CA ASN A 372 -33.07 -19.15 -17.53
C ASN A 372 -33.13 -18.18 -16.34
N MET A 373 -33.12 -16.87 -16.57
CA MET A 373 -33.09 -15.87 -15.50
C MET A 373 -34.32 -15.89 -14.58
N ASP A 374 -35.45 -16.39 -15.08
CA ASP A 374 -36.72 -16.48 -14.35
C ASP A 374 -36.88 -17.83 -13.62
N SER A 375 -35.91 -18.74 -13.78
CA SER A 375 -35.91 -20.02 -13.08
C SER A 375 -35.67 -19.81 -11.60
N VAL A 376 -36.33 -20.61 -10.76
CA VAL A 376 -36.14 -20.65 -9.31
C VAL A 376 -35.24 -21.84 -8.96
N PRO A 377 -33.96 -21.62 -8.60
CA PRO A 377 -33.09 -22.71 -8.22
C PRO A 377 -33.54 -23.32 -6.89
N LYS A 378 -33.36 -24.64 -6.75
CA LYS A 378 -33.65 -25.34 -5.49
C LYS A 378 -32.80 -24.78 -4.35
N ASP A 379 -33.35 -24.83 -3.14
CA ASP A 379 -32.65 -24.38 -1.94
C ASP A 379 -31.29 -25.07 -1.79
N GLY A 380 -30.26 -24.27 -1.47
CA GLY A 380 -28.87 -24.72 -1.32
C GLY A 380 -28.12 -25.04 -2.62
N VAL A 381 -28.77 -24.99 -3.80
CA VAL A 381 -28.10 -25.28 -5.08
C VAL A 381 -27.40 -24.04 -5.61
N PHE A 382 -26.08 -24.12 -5.76
CA PHE A 382 -25.28 -23.06 -6.36
C PHE A 382 -25.36 -23.10 -7.89
N ILE A 383 -25.76 -21.97 -8.48
CA ILE A 383 -25.83 -21.76 -9.93
C ILE A 383 -24.69 -20.83 -10.35
N ALA A 384 -23.72 -21.39 -11.07
CA ALA A 384 -22.64 -20.61 -11.67
C ALA A 384 -23.16 -19.80 -12.87
N LEU A 385 -22.75 -18.54 -12.95
CA LEU A 385 -23.01 -17.61 -14.05
C LEU A 385 -21.75 -17.27 -14.84
N LYS A 386 -20.60 -17.81 -14.42
CA LYS A 386 -19.31 -17.70 -15.09
C LYS A 386 -18.60 -19.05 -15.11
N ARG A 387 -17.83 -19.33 -16.17
CA ARG A 387 -17.02 -20.57 -16.23
C ARG A 387 -15.77 -20.48 -15.36
N ALA A 388 -15.14 -19.30 -15.32
CA ALA A 388 -13.92 -19.06 -14.57
C ALA A 388 -14.21 -18.53 -13.15
N ALA A 389 -13.47 -19.04 -12.17
CA ALA A 389 -13.54 -18.63 -10.77
C ALA A 389 -12.72 -17.35 -10.49
N ASN A 390 -13.10 -16.23 -11.12
CA ASN A 390 -12.38 -14.95 -11.05
C ASN A 390 -13.14 -13.90 -10.23
N VAL A 391 -12.47 -13.32 -9.23
CA VAL A 391 -13.04 -12.22 -8.42
C VAL A 391 -13.29 -10.97 -9.26
N SER A 392 -12.47 -10.73 -10.29
CA SER A 392 -12.63 -9.60 -11.22
C SER A 392 -13.94 -9.63 -12.01
N THR A 393 -14.56 -10.81 -12.16
CA THR A 393 -15.85 -11.00 -12.85
C THR A 393 -17.01 -11.24 -11.87
N GLY A 394 -16.80 -10.94 -10.58
CA GLY A 394 -17.82 -11.08 -9.53
C GLY A 394 -17.80 -12.41 -8.78
N GLY A 395 -16.80 -13.27 -9.03
CA GLY A 395 -16.55 -14.49 -8.25
C GLY A 395 -16.22 -14.22 -6.78
N ASP A 396 -16.32 -15.26 -5.96
CA ASP A 396 -16.11 -15.21 -4.52
C ASP A 396 -14.92 -16.11 -4.10
N THR A 397 -14.39 -15.89 -2.91
CA THR A 397 -13.31 -16.71 -2.34
C THR A 397 -13.66 -17.13 -0.92
N VAL A 398 -13.53 -18.42 -0.64
CA VAL A 398 -13.69 -18.98 0.70
C VAL A 398 -12.31 -19.31 1.24
N LEU A 399 -11.93 -18.66 2.35
CA LEU A 399 -10.71 -18.98 3.08
C LEU A 399 -10.85 -20.35 3.72
N MET A 400 -9.81 -21.16 3.60
CA MET A 400 -9.76 -22.52 4.14
C MET A 400 -8.73 -22.60 5.25
N ASN A 401 -8.96 -23.50 6.20
CA ASN A 401 -7.97 -23.86 7.20
C ASN A 401 -7.00 -24.87 6.61
N THR A 402 -5.80 -24.96 7.21
CA THR A 402 -4.81 -25.99 6.85
C THR A 402 -5.33 -27.42 7.09
N ASP A 403 -6.25 -27.60 8.03
CA ASP A 403 -6.83 -28.90 8.36
C ASP A 403 -7.89 -29.35 7.33
N ASP A 404 -8.36 -28.44 6.47
CA ASP A 404 -9.35 -28.74 5.43
C ASP A 404 -8.70 -29.31 4.15
N ILE A 405 -7.37 -29.40 4.10
CA ILE A 405 -6.60 -29.80 2.93
C ILE A 405 -5.54 -30.83 3.30
N ASP A 406 -5.41 -31.86 2.48
CA ASP A 406 -4.34 -32.84 2.63
C ASP A 406 -2.98 -32.23 2.31
N SER A 407 -1.96 -32.60 3.09
CA SER A 407 -0.60 -32.09 2.96
C SER A 407 0.00 -32.25 1.55
N SER A 408 -0.43 -33.26 0.78
CA SER A 408 0.05 -33.48 -0.59
C SER A 408 -0.23 -32.31 -1.54
N TYR A 409 -1.27 -31.52 -1.31
CA TYR A 409 -1.54 -30.30 -2.09
C TYR A 409 -0.63 -29.13 -1.71
N ILE A 410 -0.29 -29.02 -0.43
CA ILE A 410 0.67 -28.02 0.05
C ILE A 410 2.03 -28.33 -0.55
N GLU A 411 2.48 -29.59 -0.48
CA GLU A 411 3.74 -30.02 -1.08
C GLU A 411 3.74 -29.83 -2.61
N LEU A 412 2.63 -30.12 -3.30
CA LEU A 412 2.48 -29.82 -4.73
C LEU A 412 2.74 -28.33 -5.01
N ALA A 413 2.13 -27.44 -4.23
CA ALA A 413 2.29 -26.00 -4.40
C ALA A 413 3.74 -25.55 -4.10
N LYS A 414 4.34 -26.07 -3.02
CA LYS A 414 5.74 -25.80 -2.65
C LYS A 414 6.69 -26.19 -3.78
N CYS A 415 6.59 -27.42 -4.29
CA CYS A 415 7.39 -27.89 -5.41
C CYS A 415 7.20 -27.01 -6.66
N ALA A 416 5.97 -26.60 -6.98
CA ALA A 416 5.70 -25.76 -8.14
C ALA A 416 6.38 -24.37 -8.03
N ALA A 417 6.30 -23.73 -6.86
CA ALA A 417 6.95 -22.44 -6.61
C ALA A 417 8.48 -22.56 -6.61
N GLU A 418 9.03 -23.64 -6.03
CA GLU A 418 10.47 -23.93 -6.00
C GLU A 418 11.06 -24.19 -7.39
N LEU A 419 10.36 -24.97 -8.23
CA LEU A 419 10.77 -25.21 -9.63
C LEU A 419 10.91 -23.90 -10.40
N LEU A 420 9.98 -22.96 -10.17
CA LEU A 420 10.04 -21.61 -10.75
C LEU A 420 10.97 -20.66 -9.98
N ARG A 421 11.51 -21.05 -8.82
CA ARG A 421 12.38 -20.24 -7.95
C ARG A 421 11.74 -18.92 -7.52
N LEU A 422 10.44 -18.94 -7.25
CA LEU A 422 9.65 -17.80 -6.80
C LEU A 422 9.66 -17.73 -5.26
N ASP A 423 9.96 -16.54 -4.74
CA ASP A 423 9.91 -16.26 -3.30
C ASP A 423 8.47 -15.99 -2.85
N ILE A 424 7.66 -15.32 -3.66
CA ILE A 424 6.21 -15.19 -3.46
C ILE A 424 5.51 -15.77 -4.69
N ALA A 425 4.60 -16.71 -4.47
CA ALA A 425 3.85 -17.35 -5.54
C ALA A 425 2.41 -17.62 -5.11
N ALA A 426 1.48 -17.65 -6.06
CA ALA A 426 0.20 -18.31 -5.86
C ALA A 426 -0.01 -19.39 -6.91
N VAL A 427 -0.19 -20.62 -6.45
CA VAL A 427 -0.40 -21.80 -7.29
C VAL A 427 -1.91 -22.05 -7.36
N ASP A 428 -2.47 -21.88 -8.56
CA ASP A 428 -3.85 -22.22 -8.87
C ASP A 428 -3.93 -23.63 -9.41
N PHE A 429 -4.82 -24.46 -8.85
CA PHE A 429 -5.06 -25.82 -9.32
C PHE A 429 -6.55 -26.14 -9.31
N ILE A 430 -6.93 -27.14 -10.10
CA ILE A 430 -8.28 -27.73 -10.08
C ILE A 430 -8.18 -29.14 -9.54
N ALA A 431 -9.02 -29.46 -8.57
CA ALA A 431 -9.19 -30.81 -8.03
C ALA A 431 -10.60 -31.31 -8.38
N ALA A 432 -10.70 -32.53 -8.93
CA ALA A 432 -11.98 -33.14 -9.28
C ALA A 432 -12.73 -33.68 -8.04
N GLY A 433 -11.99 -34.09 -7.01
CA GLY A 433 -12.53 -34.62 -5.76
C GLY A 433 -12.30 -33.73 -4.53
N ASN A 434 -12.35 -34.34 -3.35
CA ASN A 434 -12.24 -33.66 -2.06
C ASN A 434 -10.78 -33.43 -1.69
N ILE A 435 -10.34 -32.18 -1.60
CA ILE A 435 -8.94 -31.85 -1.28
C ILE A 435 -8.50 -32.24 0.15
N GLY A 436 -9.42 -32.67 1.01
CA GLY A 436 -9.09 -33.27 2.31
C GLY A 436 -8.60 -34.73 2.23
N THR A 437 -8.52 -35.32 1.03
CA THR A 437 -7.91 -36.64 0.80
C THR A 437 -6.68 -36.53 -0.11
N PRO A 438 -5.78 -37.53 -0.14
CA PRO A 438 -4.54 -37.44 -0.89
C PRO A 438 -4.73 -37.11 -2.38
N LEU A 439 -3.83 -36.29 -2.93
CA LEU A 439 -3.85 -35.80 -4.32
C LEU A 439 -4.03 -36.92 -5.36
N GLN A 440 -3.45 -38.09 -5.13
CA GLN A 440 -3.47 -39.24 -6.04
C GLN A 440 -4.89 -39.75 -6.31
N GLU A 441 -5.84 -39.48 -5.42
CA GLU A 441 -7.22 -39.96 -5.50
C GLU A 441 -8.15 -38.99 -6.26
N ASN A 442 -7.71 -37.74 -6.50
CA ASN A 442 -8.62 -36.63 -6.76
C ASN A 442 -8.51 -35.96 -8.14
N GLY A 443 -7.72 -36.51 -9.08
CA GLY A 443 -7.59 -35.96 -10.43
C GLY A 443 -7.27 -34.47 -10.42
N THR A 444 -6.06 -34.13 -9.96
CA THR A 444 -5.62 -32.74 -9.73
C THR A 444 -4.67 -32.28 -10.83
N ALA A 445 -4.77 -31.02 -11.25
CA ALA A 445 -3.72 -30.39 -12.05
C ALA A 445 -3.54 -28.90 -11.74
N ILE A 446 -2.29 -28.43 -11.83
CA ILE A 446 -1.91 -27.03 -11.72
C ILE A 446 -2.35 -26.31 -13.00
N ILE A 447 -3.11 -25.23 -12.85
CA ILE A 447 -3.63 -24.42 -13.96
C ILE A 447 -2.72 -23.22 -14.23
N GLU A 448 -2.17 -22.62 -13.17
CA GLU A 448 -1.36 -21.42 -13.26
C GLU A 448 -0.47 -21.28 -12.02
N VAL A 449 0.75 -20.75 -12.20
CA VAL A 449 1.59 -20.29 -11.09
C VAL A 449 1.84 -18.80 -11.27
N ASN A 450 1.32 -18.00 -10.35
CA ASN A 450 1.36 -16.55 -10.40
C ASN A 450 2.55 -16.01 -9.59
N ALA A 451 3.49 -15.34 -10.25
CA ALA A 451 4.64 -14.69 -9.59
C ALA A 451 4.31 -13.33 -8.94
N GLN A 452 3.21 -12.70 -9.34
CA GLN A 452 2.74 -11.43 -8.75
C GLN A 452 1.26 -11.59 -8.33
N PRO A 453 0.98 -12.48 -7.37
CA PRO A 453 -0.39 -12.79 -7.01
C PRO A 453 -1.10 -11.57 -6.40
N GLN A 454 -2.37 -11.41 -6.75
CA GLN A 454 -3.26 -10.54 -5.99
C GLN A 454 -3.68 -11.27 -4.72
N MET A 455 -3.44 -10.64 -3.56
CA MET A 455 -3.77 -11.23 -2.26
C MET A 455 -5.25 -11.01 -1.87
N GLY A 456 -6.05 -10.47 -2.79
CA GLY A 456 -7.46 -10.22 -2.60
C GLY A 456 -7.73 -9.15 -1.55
N THR A 457 -9.01 -8.88 -1.34
CA THR A 457 -9.47 -7.84 -0.42
C THR A 457 -9.83 -8.34 0.96
N ILE A 458 -10.08 -9.64 1.08
CA ILE A 458 -10.49 -10.36 2.30
C ILE A 458 -9.28 -10.70 3.18
N LEU A 459 -8.11 -10.91 2.59
CA LEU A 459 -6.89 -11.33 3.31
C LEU A 459 -5.96 -10.13 3.59
N THR A 460 -6.52 -9.05 4.16
CA THR A 460 -5.77 -7.83 4.51
C THR A 460 -4.57 -8.10 5.42
N HIS A 461 -4.65 -9.12 6.28
CA HIS A 461 -3.59 -9.48 7.22
C HIS A 461 -2.33 -10.03 6.52
N LEU A 462 -2.46 -10.58 5.30
CA LEU A 462 -1.32 -11.18 4.59
C LEU A 462 -0.23 -10.16 4.28
N HIS A 463 -0.61 -8.93 3.92
CA HIS A 463 0.36 -7.88 3.61
C HIS A 463 1.29 -7.61 4.81
N GLY A 464 0.73 -7.59 6.02
CA GLY A 464 1.52 -7.44 7.25
C GLY A 464 2.37 -8.67 7.57
N GLN A 465 1.85 -9.88 7.37
CA GLN A 465 2.62 -11.12 7.56
C GLN A 465 3.80 -11.20 6.59
N ILE A 466 3.59 -10.85 5.31
CA ILE A 466 4.65 -10.79 4.30
C ILE A 466 5.70 -9.77 4.71
N LEU A 467 5.31 -8.56 5.10
CA LEU A 467 6.30 -7.55 5.54
C LEU A 467 7.13 -8.04 6.73
N LYS A 468 6.53 -8.71 7.72
CA LYS A 468 7.28 -9.31 8.85
C LYS A 468 8.27 -10.39 8.43
N THR A 469 8.00 -11.10 7.33
CA THR A 469 8.93 -12.11 6.79
C THR A 469 10.15 -11.47 6.12
N TYR A 470 9.99 -10.31 5.48
CA TYR A 470 11.05 -9.68 4.67
C TYR A 470 11.79 -8.56 5.41
N VAL A 471 11.08 -7.72 6.15
CA VAL A 471 11.62 -6.57 6.88
C VAL A 471 11.98 -6.99 8.29
N GLN A 472 13.23 -6.75 8.69
CA GLN A 472 13.72 -7.13 10.01
C GLN A 472 13.28 -6.12 11.09
N GLY A 473 12.73 -6.62 12.19
CA GLY A 473 12.28 -5.79 13.31
C GLY A 473 11.20 -4.78 12.90
N ASP A 474 11.39 -3.52 13.28
CA ASP A 474 10.56 -2.37 12.87
C ASP A 474 10.99 -1.77 11.52
N GLY A 475 11.98 -2.37 10.85
CA GLY A 475 12.55 -1.86 9.61
C GLY A 475 13.43 -0.62 9.77
N THR A 476 13.65 -0.11 10.98
CA THR A 476 14.52 1.05 11.20
C THR A 476 15.96 0.64 11.43
N ILE A 477 16.89 1.48 10.97
CA ILE A 477 18.30 1.34 11.31
C ILE A 477 18.65 2.27 12.48
N PRO A 478 19.62 1.87 13.31
CA PRO A 478 20.38 2.78 14.16
C PRO A 478 20.54 4.18 13.58
N SER A 479 20.10 5.21 14.31
CA SER A 479 20.13 6.58 13.81
C SER A 479 20.44 7.59 14.89
N MET A 480 21.45 8.43 14.61
CA MET A 480 21.86 9.55 15.44
C MET A 480 21.82 10.84 14.63
N LEU A 481 21.13 11.84 15.19
CA LEU A 481 21.14 13.19 14.65
C LEU A 481 22.12 14.02 15.49
N VAL A 482 23.00 14.76 14.84
CA VAL A 482 24.02 15.58 15.49
C VAL A 482 23.68 17.04 15.32
N PHE A 483 23.61 17.74 16.44
CA PHE A 483 23.30 19.14 16.55
C PHE A 483 24.37 19.83 17.40
N GLY A 484 24.77 21.05 17.08
CA GLY A 484 25.85 21.73 17.81
C GLY A 484 26.34 23.00 17.12
N THR A 485 27.48 23.51 17.59
CA THR A 485 28.18 24.67 16.99
C THR A 485 28.79 24.31 15.64
N ASP A 486 29.43 23.13 15.55
CA ASP A 486 29.92 22.56 14.28
C ASP A 486 29.60 21.05 14.21
N PRO A 487 28.35 20.70 13.87
CA PRO A 487 27.96 19.29 13.76
C PRO A 487 28.64 18.58 12.58
N ASP A 488 29.12 19.32 11.58
CA ASP A 488 29.82 18.74 10.43
C ASP A 488 31.24 18.28 10.85
N GLU A 489 31.98 19.10 11.59
CA GLU A 489 33.28 18.73 12.16
C GLU A 489 33.16 17.50 13.07
N PHE A 490 32.12 17.45 13.92
CA PHE A 490 31.87 16.30 14.79
C PHE A 490 31.70 14.99 13.99
N ILE A 491 30.96 15.02 12.88
CA ILE A 491 30.77 13.84 12.03
C ILE A 491 32.06 13.44 11.33
N CYS A 492 32.86 14.42 10.91
CA CYS A 492 34.19 14.16 10.35
C CYS A 492 35.13 13.52 11.38
N ASP A 493 35.10 13.96 12.63
CA ASP A 493 35.88 13.39 13.74
C ASP A 493 35.46 11.94 14.01
N VAL A 494 34.16 11.68 14.11
CA VAL A 494 33.60 10.31 14.22
C VAL A 494 34.13 9.42 13.08
N ARG A 495 34.00 9.87 11.83
CA ARG A 495 34.43 9.07 10.68
C ARG A 495 35.94 8.80 10.66
N LYS A 496 36.76 9.79 11.02
CA LYS A 496 38.23 9.64 11.10
C LYS A 496 38.64 8.73 12.25
N ARG A 497 38.02 8.88 13.42
CA ARG A 497 38.32 8.10 14.62
C ARG A 497 38.04 6.61 14.41
N PHE A 498 36.94 6.30 13.72
CA PHE A 498 36.49 4.91 13.51
C PHE A 498 36.95 4.32 12.17
N SER A 499 37.97 4.90 11.54
CA SER A 499 38.56 4.39 10.30
C SER A 499 38.90 2.90 10.44
N GLY A 500 38.43 2.07 9.50
CA GLY A 500 38.52 0.61 9.57
C GLY A 500 37.35 -0.13 10.24
N ASN A 501 36.51 0.53 11.05
CA ASN A 501 35.34 -0.06 11.74
C ASN A 501 33.99 0.58 11.34
N THR A 502 33.98 1.51 10.39
CA THR A 502 32.77 2.21 9.92
C THR A 502 31.95 1.45 8.87
N HIS A 503 32.08 0.11 8.77
CA HIS A 503 31.41 -0.63 7.70
C HIS A 503 29.88 -0.48 7.80
N GLY A 504 29.27 0.10 6.76
CA GLY A 504 27.83 0.37 6.71
C GLY A 504 27.37 1.63 7.46
N LEU A 505 28.26 2.41 8.08
CA LEU A 505 27.90 3.71 8.66
C LEU A 505 27.62 4.73 7.54
N GLY A 506 26.36 5.09 7.36
CA GLY A 506 25.94 6.19 6.50
C GLY A 506 26.12 7.53 7.22
N SER A 507 26.95 8.42 6.67
CA SER A 507 27.12 9.77 7.23
C SER A 507 27.02 10.87 6.19
N ALA A 508 26.50 12.02 6.60
CA ALA A 508 26.45 13.21 5.76
C ALA A 508 26.89 14.45 6.51
N SER A 509 27.79 15.20 5.87
CA SER A 509 28.35 16.46 6.37
C SER A 509 28.53 17.47 5.22
N SER A 510 29.03 18.66 5.52
CA SER A 510 29.45 19.66 4.53
C SER A 510 30.51 19.12 3.55
N GLU A 511 31.35 18.17 3.97
CA GLU A 511 32.34 17.52 3.09
C GLU A 511 31.69 16.62 2.04
N GLY A 512 30.47 16.13 2.26
CA GLY A 512 29.77 15.22 1.35
C GLY A 512 28.98 14.13 2.06
N VAL A 513 28.60 13.11 1.28
CA VAL A 513 27.87 11.93 1.77
C VAL A 513 28.77 10.70 1.66
N PHE A 514 28.82 9.89 2.72
CA PHE A 514 29.74 8.77 2.89
C PHE A 514 29.01 7.51 3.35
N ILE A 515 29.52 6.35 2.93
CA ILE A 515 29.17 5.03 3.47
C ILE A 515 30.48 4.39 3.92
N GLY A 516 30.63 4.24 5.23
CA GLY A 516 31.93 4.05 5.85
C GLY A 516 32.90 5.16 5.45
N GLU A 517 34.04 4.77 4.90
CA GLU A 517 35.05 5.70 4.39
C GLU A 517 34.80 6.17 2.95
N LYS A 518 33.93 5.47 2.22
CA LYS A 518 33.69 5.73 0.80
C LYS A 518 32.80 6.94 0.63
N LYS A 519 33.36 7.99 0.02
CA LYS A 519 32.60 9.18 -0.39
C LYS A 519 31.72 8.86 -1.61
N ILE A 520 30.40 8.88 -1.43
CA ILE A 520 29.42 8.61 -2.49
C ILE A 520 28.92 9.88 -3.19
N SER A 521 29.03 11.04 -2.54
CA SER A 521 28.69 12.34 -3.14
C SER A 521 29.66 13.43 -2.67
N GLN A 522 30.06 14.29 -3.60
CA GLN A 522 30.91 15.46 -3.34
C GLN A 522 30.15 16.61 -2.65
N LYS A 523 28.82 16.67 -2.80
CA LYS A 523 27.98 17.73 -2.24
C LYS A 523 26.82 17.14 -1.44
N ARG A 524 26.55 17.76 -0.30
CA ARG A 524 25.30 17.58 0.45
C ARG A 524 24.21 18.46 -0.19
N HIS A 525 23.19 17.84 -0.77
CA HIS A 525 22.07 18.54 -1.41
C HIS A 525 20.95 18.84 -0.41
N GLY A 526 21.31 19.34 0.78
CA GLY A 526 20.40 19.50 1.92
C GLY A 526 20.30 18.26 2.81
N MET A 527 19.69 18.42 3.99
CA MET A 527 19.59 17.37 5.02
C MET A 527 18.72 16.20 4.54
N LEU A 528 17.50 16.49 4.06
CA LEU A 528 16.57 15.46 3.63
C LEU A 528 17.07 14.63 2.44
N ALA A 529 17.69 15.28 1.46
CA ALA A 529 18.21 14.58 0.30
C ALA A 529 19.37 13.65 0.68
N ALA A 530 20.25 14.09 1.61
CA ALA A 530 21.34 13.28 2.10
C ALA A 530 20.86 12.11 2.98
N ALA A 531 19.86 12.32 3.83
CA ALA A 531 19.23 11.24 4.58
C ALA A 531 18.63 10.20 3.61
N ARG A 532 17.81 10.64 2.65
CA ARG A 532 17.18 9.74 1.68
C ARG A 532 18.20 8.96 0.84
N SER A 533 19.30 9.58 0.41
CA SER A 533 20.32 8.88 -0.38
C SER A 533 21.03 7.77 0.40
N LEU A 534 21.18 7.93 1.72
CA LEU A 534 21.72 6.89 2.61
C LEU A 534 20.67 5.82 2.92
N LEU A 535 19.44 6.21 3.24
CA LEU A 535 18.36 5.28 3.64
C LEU A 535 17.94 4.32 2.52
N ILE A 536 18.10 4.69 1.25
CA ILE A 536 17.82 3.79 0.12
C ILE A 536 18.94 2.78 -0.15
N ASN A 537 20.13 2.97 0.45
CA ASN A 537 21.28 2.15 0.15
C ASN A 537 21.34 0.91 1.08
N PRO A 538 21.28 -0.32 0.54
CA PRO A 538 21.25 -1.54 1.36
C PRO A 538 22.55 -1.82 2.11
N GLU A 539 23.65 -1.13 1.80
CA GLU A 539 24.91 -1.23 2.56
C GLU A 539 24.84 -0.47 3.90
N VAL A 540 23.89 0.46 4.07
CA VAL A 540 23.81 1.32 5.25
C VAL A 540 23.14 0.57 6.40
N THR A 541 23.90 0.28 7.45
CA THR A 541 23.45 -0.41 8.67
C THR A 541 23.15 0.56 9.81
N SER A 542 23.75 1.75 9.78
CA SER A 542 23.55 2.80 10.78
C SER A 542 23.69 4.20 10.16
N LEU A 543 23.13 5.22 10.81
CA LEU A 543 23.02 6.56 10.26
C LEU A 543 23.49 7.63 11.24
N LEU A 544 24.36 8.53 10.77
CA LEU A 544 24.83 9.70 11.51
C LEU A 544 24.68 10.96 10.64
N LEU A 545 23.76 11.86 11.02
CA LEU A 545 23.44 13.04 10.21
C LEU A 545 23.61 14.34 10.99
N ALA A 546 24.32 15.29 10.39
CA ALA A 546 24.36 16.66 10.91
C ALA A 546 23.04 17.33 10.57
N ILE A 547 22.40 17.92 11.56
CA ILE A 547 21.14 18.63 11.39
C ILE A 547 21.33 20.13 11.63
N ASP A 548 20.61 20.92 10.84
CA ASP A 548 20.53 22.36 11.00
C ASP A 548 19.13 22.70 11.56
N PRO A 549 19.04 23.32 12.75
CA PRO A 549 17.76 23.65 13.37
C PRO A 549 16.87 24.53 12.50
N ASP A 550 17.47 25.48 11.77
CA ASP A 550 16.71 26.41 10.94
C ASP A 550 16.01 25.62 9.81
N SER A 551 16.72 24.65 9.23
CA SER A 551 16.17 23.72 8.24
C SER A 551 15.04 22.83 8.80
N LEU A 552 15.07 22.40 10.07
CA LEU A 552 14.01 21.57 10.67
C LEU A 552 12.64 22.27 10.68
N THR A 553 12.61 23.59 10.87
CA THR A 553 11.34 24.34 10.91
C THR A 553 10.64 24.42 9.55
N GLY A 554 11.40 24.36 8.45
CA GLY A 554 10.87 24.42 7.09
C GLY A 554 10.70 23.04 6.44
N GLU A 555 11.67 22.15 6.64
CA GLU A 555 11.74 20.84 5.99
C GLU A 555 11.17 19.71 6.85
N GLY A 556 11.12 19.87 8.17
CA GLY A 556 10.79 18.80 9.12
C GLY A 556 11.96 17.86 9.40
N MET A 557 11.72 16.85 10.24
CA MET A 557 12.68 15.83 10.59
C MET A 557 13.05 14.96 9.38
N PRO A 558 14.31 14.50 9.26
CA PRO A 558 14.73 13.64 8.15
C PRO A 558 14.30 12.19 8.27
N LEU A 559 13.87 11.79 9.47
CA LEU A 559 13.39 10.46 9.79
C LEU A 559 12.07 10.60 10.56
N PRO A 560 11.15 9.63 10.44
CA PRO A 560 9.94 9.63 11.26
C PRO A 560 10.29 9.51 12.74
N PHE A 561 11.35 8.79 13.08
CA PHE A 561 11.91 8.75 14.43
C PHE A 561 13.43 8.61 14.37
N CYS A 562 14.13 9.19 15.35
CA CYS A 562 15.56 8.97 15.56
C CYS A 562 15.81 8.26 16.88
N HIS A 563 16.88 7.46 16.94
CA HIS A 563 17.22 6.75 18.17
C HIS A 563 17.91 7.67 19.18
N HIS A 564 18.91 8.43 18.76
CA HIS A 564 19.57 9.38 19.66
C HIS A 564 19.73 10.76 19.01
N LEU A 565 19.74 11.78 19.87
CA LEU A 565 20.14 13.13 19.54
C LEU A 565 21.47 13.40 20.22
N VAL A 566 22.50 13.72 19.47
CA VAL A 566 23.80 14.14 20.00
C VAL A 566 23.87 15.65 19.94
N ILE A 567 24.05 16.28 21.10
CA ILE A 567 24.30 17.70 21.19
C ILE A 567 25.79 17.89 21.47
N ASP A 568 26.49 18.44 20.48
CA ASP A 568 27.89 18.81 20.60
C ASP A 568 28.06 20.15 21.33
N SER A 569 29.26 20.75 21.27
CA SER A 569 29.52 22.05 21.91
C SER A 569 28.47 23.08 21.49
N TRP A 570 27.95 23.85 22.46
CA TRP A 570 26.91 24.85 22.24
C TRP A 570 27.33 26.21 22.81
N PRO A 571 27.09 27.34 22.12
CA PRO A 571 27.52 28.64 22.62
C PRO A 571 26.63 29.07 23.80
N GLU A 572 27.24 29.49 24.92
CA GLU A 572 26.52 29.90 26.15
C GLU A 572 25.42 30.95 25.92
N LYS A 573 25.54 31.80 24.90
CA LYS A 573 24.62 32.91 24.61
C LYS A 573 23.58 32.61 23.53
N ARG A 574 23.61 31.44 22.90
CA ARG A 574 22.65 31.08 21.83
C ARG A 574 21.57 30.22 22.44
N THR A 575 20.30 30.60 22.32
CA THR A 575 19.18 29.74 22.74
C THR A 575 18.71 28.90 21.56
N VAL A 576 18.35 27.65 21.80
CA VAL A 576 17.57 26.86 20.83
C VAL A 576 16.11 27.20 21.04
N SER A 577 15.38 27.45 19.94
CA SER A 577 13.94 27.64 20.02
C SER A 577 13.29 26.42 20.67
N GLU A 578 12.40 26.63 21.65
CA GLU A 578 11.59 25.56 22.24
C GLU A 578 10.88 24.74 21.17
N GLN A 579 10.48 25.39 20.05
CA GLN A 579 9.84 24.72 18.91
C GLN A 579 10.71 23.64 18.26
N ILE A 580 12.04 23.80 18.29
CA ILE A 580 12.96 22.80 17.72
C ILE A 580 13.13 21.64 18.69
N LEU A 581 13.31 21.93 19.99
CA LEU A 581 13.45 20.88 21.00
C LEU A 581 12.15 20.08 21.16
N SER A 582 10.98 20.70 21.03
CA SER A 582 9.67 20.02 21.06
C SER A 582 9.46 19.07 19.88
N LEU A 583 10.18 19.24 18.75
CA LEU A 583 10.16 18.23 17.68
C LEU A 583 10.73 16.90 18.20
N PHE A 584 11.82 16.95 18.96
CA PHE A 584 12.46 15.74 19.49
C PHE A 584 11.62 15.07 20.58
N GLU A 585 10.77 15.81 21.31
CA GLU A 585 9.83 15.21 22.27
C GLU A 585 8.98 14.11 21.64
N LYS A 586 8.53 14.34 20.40
CA LYS A 586 7.66 13.40 19.66
C LYS A 586 8.40 12.45 18.74
N HIS A 587 9.66 12.75 18.40
CA HIS A 587 10.42 12.02 17.38
C HIS A 587 11.65 11.23 17.93
N LEU A 588 12.02 11.41 19.20
CA LEU A 588 13.17 10.75 19.83
C LEU A 588 12.76 9.46 20.58
N LEU A 589 13.27 8.32 20.12
CA LEU A 589 13.01 7.02 20.76
C LEU A 589 13.91 6.80 21.98
N GLY A 590 15.21 7.03 21.83
CA GLY A 590 16.21 6.82 22.87
C GLY A 590 16.47 8.06 23.70
N LYS A 591 17.71 8.55 23.66
CA LYS A 591 18.25 9.55 24.61
C LYS A 591 18.98 10.69 23.92
N VAL A 592 19.03 11.84 24.58
CA VAL A 592 19.85 13.01 24.24
C VAL A 592 21.22 12.88 24.90
N TRP A 593 22.28 12.98 24.11
CA TRP A 593 23.66 12.81 24.54
C TRP A 593 24.34 14.17 24.60
N ILE A 594 24.77 14.57 25.80
CA ILE A 594 25.41 15.87 26.05
C ILE A 594 26.71 15.70 26.84
N GLU A 595 27.57 16.71 26.82
CA GLU A 595 28.73 16.78 27.71
C GLU A 595 28.38 17.47 29.04
N GLN A 596 29.14 17.18 30.10
CA GLN A 596 29.03 17.91 31.36
C GLN A 596 29.15 19.42 31.14
N ASN A 597 28.32 20.19 31.85
CA ASN A 597 28.23 21.64 31.75
C ASN A 597 27.72 22.16 30.40
N ASN A 598 27.04 21.34 29.59
CA ASN A 598 26.40 21.84 28.37
C ASN A 598 25.34 22.91 28.72
N PRO A 599 25.35 24.11 28.11
CA PRO A 599 24.41 25.19 28.43
C PRO A 599 22.93 24.83 28.25
N LEU A 600 22.62 23.82 27.43
CA LEU A 600 21.24 23.37 27.16
C LEU A 600 20.73 22.33 28.15
N GLN A 601 21.56 21.85 29.08
CA GLN A 601 21.21 20.75 29.99
C GLN A 601 19.87 21.02 30.71
N THR A 602 19.74 22.16 31.39
CA THR A 602 18.51 22.51 32.12
C THR A 602 17.29 22.60 31.21
N GLN A 603 17.45 23.13 29.99
CA GLN A 603 16.36 23.26 29.02
C GLN A 603 15.90 21.88 28.53
N ILE A 604 16.84 20.96 28.28
CA ILE A 604 16.56 19.58 27.86
C ILE A 604 15.88 18.81 28.99
N GLU A 605 16.37 18.92 30.23
CA GLU A 605 15.77 18.28 31.40
C GLU A 605 14.32 18.73 31.60
N GLN A 606 14.02 20.02 31.39
CA GLN A 606 12.67 20.58 31.52
C GLN A 606 11.71 20.09 30.41
N LEU A 607 12.20 19.94 29.18
CA LEU A 607 11.34 19.58 28.03
C LEU A 607 11.22 18.07 27.81
N LEU A 608 12.30 17.32 27.99
CA LEU A 608 12.37 15.89 27.64
C LEU A 608 12.49 14.97 28.86
N GLY A 609 12.73 15.51 30.05
CA GLY A 609 12.96 14.74 31.27
C GLY A 609 14.40 14.28 31.45
N SER A 610 14.85 14.21 32.70
CA SER A 610 16.22 13.80 33.06
C SER A 610 16.57 12.37 32.65
N GLU A 611 15.59 11.47 32.60
CA GLU A 611 15.71 10.06 32.23
C GLU A 611 16.04 9.85 30.75
N LYS A 612 15.68 10.82 29.91
CA LYS A 612 15.97 10.85 28.47
C LYS A 612 17.35 11.43 28.17
N MET A 613 18.15 11.77 29.16
CA MET A 613 19.47 12.38 28.98
C MET A 613 20.61 11.44 29.37
N LEU A 614 21.71 11.48 28.63
CA LEU A 614 23.00 10.89 28.97
C LEU A 614 24.06 11.99 28.97
N VAL A 615 24.77 12.11 30.10
CA VAL A 615 25.79 13.13 30.31
C VAL A 615 27.16 12.46 30.32
N PHE A 616 28.05 12.92 29.44
CA PHE A 616 29.40 12.39 29.27
C PHE A 616 30.42 13.33 29.92
N GLU A 617 31.45 12.76 30.55
CA GLU A 617 32.52 13.53 31.22
C GLU A 617 33.37 14.34 30.23
N SER A 618 33.49 13.85 28.99
CA SER A 618 34.27 14.51 27.94
C SER A 618 33.76 14.18 26.53
N ARG A 619 34.05 15.06 25.56
CA ARG A 619 33.85 14.80 24.12
C ARG A 619 34.44 13.45 23.67
N ALA A 620 35.61 13.07 24.16
CA ALA A 620 36.25 11.79 23.84
C ALA A 620 35.41 10.59 24.30
N SER A 621 34.93 10.60 25.56
CA SER A 621 34.07 9.54 26.08
C SER A 621 32.73 9.42 25.34
N LYS A 622 32.18 10.57 24.90
CA LYS A 622 30.96 10.63 24.08
C LYS A 622 31.20 10.01 22.70
N LEU A 623 32.32 10.33 22.05
CA LEU A 623 32.70 9.73 20.76
C LEU A 623 32.86 8.22 20.87
N ASP A 624 33.57 7.72 21.89
CA ASP A 624 33.77 6.27 22.08
C ASP A 624 32.44 5.53 22.30
N ALA A 625 31.47 6.15 22.98
CA ALA A 625 30.14 5.56 23.13
C ALA A 625 29.35 5.54 21.81
N ILE A 626 29.54 6.53 20.92
CA ILE A 626 28.90 6.55 19.60
C ILE A 626 29.42 5.42 18.72
N GLU A 627 30.71 5.12 18.80
CA GLU A 627 31.31 3.98 18.07
C GLU A 627 30.60 2.68 18.40
N LYS A 628 30.46 2.38 19.69
CA LYS A 628 29.82 1.14 20.16
C LYS A 628 28.36 1.06 19.71
N ALA A 629 27.64 2.17 19.87
CA ALA A 629 26.23 2.24 19.52
C ALA A 629 25.99 2.10 18.00
N LEU A 630 26.85 2.67 17.15
CA LEU A 630 26.63 2.68 15.69
C LEU A 630 27.36 1.57 14.92
N CYS A 631 28.46 1.03 15.44
CA CYS A 631 29.34 0.11 14.70
C CYS A 631 29.37 -1.31 15.29
N GLU A 632 29.13 -1.50 16.59
CA GLU A 632 29.24 -2.82 17.25
C GLU A 632 27.89 -3.57 17.38
N ASN A 633 26.85 -3.15 16.65
CA ASN A 633 25.47 -3.67 16.76
C ASN A 633 24.86 -3.58 18.18
N GLY A 634 25.47 -2.82 19.09
CA GLY A 634 25.05 -2.67 20.49
C GLY A 634 24.02 -1.57 20.67
N TYR A 635 22.75 -1.86 20.38
CA TYR A 635 21.63 -1.04 20.86
C TYR A 635 21.04 -1.52 22.18
N GLU A 636 21.39 -2.74 22.63
CA GLU A 636 20.97 -3.30 23.92
C GLU A 636 21.87 -2.86 25.09
#